data_AF-Q8K2Z2-F1
#
_entry.id   AF-Q8K2Z2-F1
#
_cell.length_a   1.000
_cell.length_b   1.000
_cell.length_c   1.000
_cell.angle_alpha   90.00
_cell.angle_beta   90.00
_cell.angle_gamma   90.00
#
_symmetry.space_group_name_H-M   'P 1'
#
loop_
_entity.id
_entity.type
_entity.pdbx_description
1 polymer ?
#
loop_
_entity_poly.entity_id
_entity_poly.type
_entity_poly.pdbx_seq_one_letter_code
_entity_poly.pdbx_strand_id
1 'polypeptide(L)'
;MQNSHMEEYRNSDNGSTGNSSEVAVVEHPDFSTEIMNVTEMEQSPDASPSAHASTEENEMANAVNLPVTEAEGDFPPEFEKFWKTVEMNPQDFTGWVYLLQYVEQENHLMAARKAFDKFFVHYPYCYGYWKKYADLEKRHDNIKQSDEVYRRGLQAIPLSVDLWIHYINFLKETLEPGDQETNTTIRGTFEHAVLAAGTDFRSDKLWEMYINWENEQGNLREVTAVYDRILGIPTQLYSHHFQRFKEHVQNNLPRDLLTGEQFIQLRRELASVNGHSGDDGPPGDDLPSGIEDISPAKLITEIENMRHRIIEIHQEMFNYNEHEVSKRWTFEEGIKRPYFHVKPLEKAQPKKNWKEYLEFEIENGTHERVVVLFERCVISCALYEEFWIKYAKYMENHSIEGVRHVFSRACTVHLPKKPMAHMLWAAFEEQQGNINEARIILRTFEECVLGLAMVRLRRVSLERRHGNMEEAEHLLQDAIKNAKSNNESSFYAIKLARHLFKIQKNLPKSRKVLLEAIEKDKENTKLYLNLLEMEYSCDLKQNEENILNCFDKAIHGSLPIKMRITFSQRKVEFLEDFGSDVNKLLNAYDEHQTLLKEQDTLKRKAENGSEEPEEKKAHTEDLSSAQIIDGDLQANQAAYNYSAWYQYNYQNPWNYGQYYPPPPT
;
A
#
# COMPACT_ATOMS: atom_id res chain seq x y z
N MET A 1 -14.16 -78.63 7.66
CA MET A 1 -13.46 -78.04 8.81
C MET A 1 -14.15 -76.71 9.09
N GLN A 2 -14.68 -76.58 10.30
CA GLN A 2 -15.76 -75.68 10.77
C GLN A 2 -15.28 -74.22 10.87
N ASN A 3 -16.10 -73.16 10.76
CA ASN A 3 -17.38 -72.81 11.40
C ASN A 3 -18.21 -71.98 10.41
N SER A 4 -19.41 -72.39 10.01
CA SER A 4 -20.70 -72.26 10.70
C SER A 4 -21.29 -70.84 10.69
N HIS A 5 -22.22 -70.66 9.75
CA HIS A 5 -23.50 -69.98 9.87
C HIS A 5 -23.83 -69.35 11.24
N MET A 6 -24.21 -68.08 11.21
CA MET A 6 -25.23 -67.57 12.13
C MET A 6 -26.25 -66.77 11.32
N GLU A 7 -27.50 -67.12 11.59
CA GLU A 7 -28.71 -66.89 10.82
C GLU A 7 -29.42 -65.59 11.17
N GLU A 8 -30.19 -65.13 10.19
CA GLU A 8 -31.55 -64.58 10.28
C GLU A 8 -31.89 -63.61 11.42
N TYR A 9 -32.16 -62.36 11.06
CA TYR A 9 -33.43 -61.74 11.43
C TYR A 9 -34.10 -61.12 10.21
N ARG A 10 -35.33 -61.59 10.01
CA ARG A 10 -36.28 -61.31 8.95
C ARG A 10 -37.10 -60.05 9.22
N ASN A 11 -37.53 -59.48 8.10
CA ASN A 11 -38.89 -59.03 7.77
C ASN A 11 -39.34 -57.56 7.98
N SER A 12 -39.83 -57.08 6.82
CA SER A 12 -41.06 -56.32 6.53
C SER A 12 -41.04 -54.79 6.54
N ASP A 13 -41.01 -54.26 5.30
CA ASP A 13 -42.02 -53.40 4.68
C ASP A 13 -42.50 -52.13 5.41
N ASN A 14 -42.12 -50.98 4.86
CA ASN A 14 -43.10 -50.08 4.23
C ASN A 14 -42.38 -49.03 3.35
N GLY A 15 -42.88 -48.86 2.13
CA GLY A 15 -42.30 -48.01 1.10
C GLY A 15 -42.62 -46.51 1.23
N SER A 16 -41.95 -45.71 0.40
CA SER A 16 -42.58 -44.94 -0.67
C SER A 16 -41.55 -44.03 -1.36
N THR A 17 -41.40 -44.23 -2.67
CA THR A 17 -41.21 -43.21 -3.73
C THR A 17 -40.19 -42.06 -3.58
N GLY A 18 -39.11 -42.18 -4.36
CA GLY A 18 -38.89 -41.32 -5.55
C GLY A 18 -38.33 -39.91 -5.34
N ASN A 19 -37.07 -39.69 -5.74
CA ASN A 19 -36.73 -39.04 -7.01
C ASN A 19 -35.21 -38.96 -7.18
N SER A 20 -34.71 -39.57 -8.24
CA SER A 20 -33.39 -39.32 -8.80
C SER A 20 -33.47 -38.05 -9.63
N SER A 21 -32.71 -37.02 -9.30
CA SER A 21 -32.43 -35.90 -10.19
C SER A 21 -30.92 -35.73 -10.29
N GLU A 22 -30.43 -35.90 -11.51
CA GLU A 22 -29.06 -35.79 -11.95
C GLU A 22 -28.43 -34.45 -11.54
N VAL A 23 -27.20 -34.52 -11.03
CA VAL A 23 -26.38 -33.37 -10.65
C VAL A 23 -25.84 -32.75 -11.94
N ALA A 24 -26.42 -31.61 -12.35
CA ALA A 24 -25.88 -30.79 -13.44
C ALA A 24 -24.56 -30.15 -12.99
N VAL A 25 -23.46 -30.54 -13.62
CA VAL A 25 -22.16 -29.89 -13.50
C VAL A 25 -22.24 -28.56 -14.26
N VAL A 26 -22.24 -27.45 -13.54
CA VAL A 26 -22.18 -26.10 -14.11
C VAL A 26 -20.73 -25.82 -14.49
N GLU A 27 -20.44 -25.81 -15.79
CA GLU A 27 -19.16 -25.32 -16.32
C GLU A 27 -19.06 -23.81 -16.10
N HIS A 28 -18.04 -23.39 -15.35
CA HIS A 28 -17.69 -21.97 -15.20
C HIS A 28 -16.90 -21.53 -16.45
N PRO A 29 -17.33 -20.47 -17.18
CA PRO A 29 -16.57 -19.98 -18.33
C PRO A 29 -15.22 -19.39 -17.89
N ASP A 30 -14.18 -19.62 -18.69
CA ASP A 30 -12.81 -19.14 -18.46
C ASP A 30 -12.68 -17.66 -18.86
N PHE A 31 -12.79 -16.76 -17.88
CA PHE A 31 -12.76 -15.30 -18.06
C PHE A 31 -11.37 -14.68 -17.83
N SER A 32 -10.30 -15.47 -17.86
CA SER A 32 -8.92 -14.99 -17.66
C SER A 32 -8.54 -13.84 -18.60
N THR A 33 -9.11 -13.79 -19.81
CA THR A 33 -8.86 -12.80 -20.86
C THR A 33 -9.49 -11.44 -20.58
N GLU A 34 -10.65 -11.37 -19.91
CA GLU A 34 -11.34 -10.10 -19.62
C GLU A 34 -10.70 -9.35 -18.44
N ILE A 35 -10.15 -10.08 -17.46
CA ILE A 35 -9.35 -9.50 -16.36
C ILE A 35 -8.14 -8.73 -16.91
N MET A 36 -7.55 -9.22 -18.01
CA MET A 36 -6.45 -8.53 -18.70
C MET A 36 -6.97 -7.29 -19.44
N ASN A 37 -8.03 -7.41 -20.23
CA ASN A 37 -8.52 -6.30 -21.06
C ASN A 37 -8.99 -5.06 -20.28
N VAL A 38 -9.52 -5.17 -19.06
CA VAL A 38 -9.96 -3.97 -18.30
C VAL A 38 -8.79 -3.15 -17.75
N THR A 39 -7.63 -3.78 -17.55
CA THR A 39 -6.41 -3.12 -17.06
C THR A 39 -5.40 -2.81 -18.17
N GLU A 40 -5.42 -3.60 -19.24
CA GLU A 40 -4.65 -3.46 -20.48
C GLU A 40 -5.53 -2.94 -21.63
N MET A 41 -6.50 -2.05 -21.39
CA MET A 41 -7.19 -1.37 -22.51
C MET A 41 -6.20 -0.48 -23.26
N GLU A 42 -5.43 -1.13 -24.12
CA GLU A 42 -4.59 -0.63 -25.19
C GLU A 42 -5.48 -0.27 -26.38
N GLN A 43 -5.07 0.80 -27.06
CA GLN A 43 -5.15 1.02 -28.50
C GLN A 43 -6.50 0.71 -29.18
N SER A 44 -7.19 1.79 -29.54
CA SER A 44 -8.35 1.83 -30.44
C SER A 44 -8.34 0.71 -31.51
N PRO A 45 -9.52 0.16 -31.78
CA PRO A 45 -9.99 0.24 -33.16
C PRO A 45 -11.36 0.90 -33.21
N ASP A 46 -11.44 1.97 -34.00
CA ASP A 46 -12.69 2.50 -34.54
C ASP A 46 -13.52 1.36 -35.13
N ALA A 47 -14.67 1.06 -34.54
CA ALA A 47 -15.78 0.41 -35.21
C ALA A 47 -17.05 0.53 -34.36
N SER A 48 -17.74 1.66 -34.49
CA SER A 48 -19.17 1.75 -34.13
C SER A 48 -19.97 0.81 -35.02
N PRO A 49 -20.69 -0.19 -34.50
CA PRO A 49 -21.76 -0.82 -35.26
C PRO A 49 -23.02 0.03 -35.09
N SER A 50 -23.43 0.65 -36.19
CA SER A 50 -24.76 1.23 -36.36
C SER A 50 -25.84 0.21 -35.99
N ALA A 51 -26.58 0.44 -34.91
CA ALA A 51 -27.82 -0.26 -34.62
C ALA A 51 -28.98 0.73 -34.79
N HIS A 52 -29.90 0.34 -35.66
CA HIS A 52 -30.97 1.15 -36.21
C HIS A 52 -31.88 1.77 -35.16
N ALA A 53 -32.11 3.08 -35.33
CA ALA A 53 -33.23 3.79 -34.74
C ALA A 53 -34.54 3.21 -35.27
N SER A 54 -35.34 2.62 -34.38
CA SER A 54 -36.78 2.49 -34.57
C SER A 54 -37.44 3.67 -33.86
N THR A 55 -37.86 4.63 -34.67
CA THR A 55 -38.79 5.71 -34.36
C THR A 55 -40.15 5.13 -33.98
N GLU A 56 -40.60 5.39 -32.76
CA GLU A 56 -42.03 5.60 -32.49
C GLU A 56 -42.17 6.82 -31.59
N GLU A 57 -42.67 7.89 -32.21
CA GLU A 57 -43.14 9.11 -31.57
C GLU A 57 -44.28 8.75 -30.61
N ASN A 58 -44.14 9.09 -29.33
CA ASN A 58 -45.30 9.19 -28.46
C ASN A 58 -45.25 10.48 -27.67
N GLU A 59 -46.37 11.18 -27.73
CA GLU A 59 -46.54 12.60 -27.45
C GLU A 59 -46.26 12.99 -26.00
N MET A 60 -45.82 14.23 -25.85
CA MET A 60 -45.65 14.96 -24.60
C MET A 60 -46.87 14.84 -23.67
N ALA A 61 -46.64 14.31 -22.47
CA ALA A 61 -47.42 14.66 -21.30
C ALA A 61 -46.45 14.90 -20.13
N ASN A 62 -46.49 16.11 -19.58
CA ASN A 62 -45.70 16.60 -18.45
C ASN A 62 -45.62 15.56 -17.31
N ALA A 63 -44.53 14.81 -17.25
CA ALA A 63 -44.14 14.08 -16.05
C ALA A 63 -43.26 14.99 -15.20
N VAL A 64 -43.88 15.60 -14.19
CA VAL A 64 -43.21 16.23 -13.06
C VAL A 64 -42.08 15.31 -12.58
N ASN A 65 -40.87 15.84 -12.46
CA ASN A 65 -39.70 15.20 -11.84
C ASN A 65 -40.09 14.59 -10.49
N LEU A 66 -40.51 13.33 -10.49
CA LEU A 66 -40.57 12.51 -9.30
C LEU A 66 -39.13 12.02 -9.07
N PRO A 67 -38.54 12.27 -7.90
CA PRO A 67 -37.24 11.70 -7.59
C PRO A 67 -37.37 10.19 -7.64
N VAL A 68 -36.52 9.54 -8.44
CA VAL A 68 -36.37 8.09 -8.49
C VAL A 68 -35.84 7.64 -7.13
N THR A 69 -36.74 7.48 -6.16
CA THR A 69 -36.53 6.62 -5.00
C THR A 69 -36.97 5.23 -5.42
N GLU A 70 -36.22 4.61 -6.34
CA GLU A 70 -36.24 3.15 -6.47
C GLU A 70 -35.70 2.61 -5.15
N ALA A 71 -36.61 2.06 -4.34
CA ALA A 71 -36.29 1.50 -3.04
C ALA A 71 -35.21 0.41 -3.20
N GLU A 72 -34.28 0.31 -2.24
CA GLU A 72 -33.18 -0.67 -2.18
C GLU A 72 -33.62 -2.16 -2.20
N GLY A 73 -34.88 -2.46 -2.47
CA GLY A 73 -35.51 -3.77 -2.33
C GLY A 73 -35.53 -4.67 -3.57
N ASP A 74 -35.24 -4.16 -4.78
CA ASP A 74 -35.33 -4.95 -6.02
C ASP A 74 -33.98 -5.08 -6.74
N PHE A 75 -32.96 -5.59 -6.04
CA PHE A 75 -31.69 -5.91 -6.70
C PHE A 75 -31.82 -7.16 -7.58
N PRO A 76 -31.02 -7.28 -8.66
CA PRO A 76 -31.04 -8.45 -9.53
C PRO A 76 -30.81 -9.77 -8.77
N PRO A 77 -31.37 -10.92 -9.22
CA PRO A 77 -31.43 -12.17 -8.44
C PRO A 77 -30.09 -12.71 -7.93
N GLU A 78 -29.01 -12.54 -8.69
CA GLU A 78 -27.66 -12.99 -8.30
C GLU A 78 -26.82 -11.90 -7.63
N PHE A 79 -27.31 -10.66 -7.55
CA PHE A 79 -26.56 -9.54 -6.97
C PHE A 79 -26.12 -9.86 -5.54
N GLU A 80 -27.03 -10.38 -4.72
CA GLU A 80 -26.76 -10.69 -3.31
C GLU A 80 -25.70 -11.80 -3.15
N LYS A 81 -25.64 -12.74 -4.09
CA LYS A 81 -24.65 -13.82 -4.10
C LYS A 81 -23.25 -13.27 -4.39
N PHE A 82 -23.12 -12.43 -5.42
CA PHE A 82 -21.85 -11.76 -5.74
C PHE A 82 -21.45 -10.75 -4.64
N TRP A 83 -22.42 -9.98 -4.13
CA TRP A 83 -22.22 -9.01 -3.06
C TRP A 83 -21.68 -9.65 -1.77
N LYS A 84 -22.28 -10.75 -1.32
CA LYS A 84 -21.79 -11.49 -0.14
C LYS A 84 -20.35 -11.96 -0.30
N THR A 85 -19.95 -12.35 -1.52
CA THR A 85 -18.59 -12.82 -1.79
C THR A 85 -17.56 -11.72 -1.53
N VAL A 86 -17.81 -10.52 -2.07
CA VAL A 86 -16.91 -9.37 -1.88
C VAL A 86 -17.02 -8.74 -0.48
N GLU A 87 -18.16 -8.87 0.19
CA GLU A 87 -18.33 -8.40 1.57
C GLU A 87 -17.55 -9.27 2.57
N MET A 88 -17.55 -10.59 2.36
CA MET A 88 -16.77 -11.54 3.17
C MET A 88 -15.26 -11.38 2.93
N ASN A 89 -14.85 -11.05 1.71
CA ASN A 89 -13.46 -10.78 1.38
C ASN A 89 -13.30 -9.55 0.47
N PRO A 90 -13.24 -8.33 1.05
CA PRO A 90 -13.10 -7.10 0.27
C PRO A 90 -11.82 -7.00 -0.56
N GLN A 91 -10.81 -7.82 -0.25
CA GLN A 91 -9.56 -7.89 -1.01
C GLN A 91 -9.59 -8.92 -2.15
N ASP A 92 -10.74 -9.57 -2.40
CA ASP A 92 -10.93 -10.45 -3.55
C ASP A 92 -11.23 -9.63 -4.81
N PHE A 93 -10.18 -9.21 -5.50
CA PHE A 93 -10.33 -8.47 -6.75
C PHE A 93 -11.13 -9.25 -7.81
N THR A 94 -10.95 -10.57 -7.91
CA THR A 94 -11.69 -11.39 -8.87
C THR A 94 -13.18 -11.42 -8.55
N GLY A 95 -13.54 -11.55 -7.27
CA GLY A 95 -14.92 -11.41 -6.81
C GLY A 95 -15.54 -10.05 -7.19
N TRP A 96 -14.78 -8.97 -7.06
CA TRP A 96 -15.20 -7.64 -7.51
C TRP A 96 -15.42 -7.57 -9.01
N VAL A 97 -14.52 -8.13 -9.82
CA VAL A 97 -14.67 -8.15 -11.29
C VAL A 97 -15.98 -8.84 -11.68
N TYR A 98 -16.28 -10.01 -11.11
CA TYR A 98 -17.53 -10.72 -11.39
C TYR A 98 -18.77 -9.92 -10.97
N LEU A 99 -18.74 -9.28 -9.80
CA LEU A 99 -19.84 -8.42 -9.36
C LEU A 99 -20.06 -7.25 -10.33
N LEU A 100 -18.99 -6.55 -10.74
CA LEU A 100 -19.07 -5.40 -11.63
C LEU A 100 -19.52 -5.79 -13.03
N GLN A 101 -19.05 -6.92 -13.55
CA GLN A 101 -19.51 -7.47 -14.82
C GLN A 101 -20.99 -7.84 -14.78
N TYR A 102 -21.45 -8.47 -13.69
CA TYR A 102 -22.84 -8.84 -13.50
C TYR A 102 -23.76 -7.61 -13.49
N VAL A 103 -23.46 -6.58 -12.67
CA VAL A 103 -24.30 -5.37 -12.62
C VAL A 103 -24.28 -4.56 -13.93
N GLU A 104 -23.18 -4.62 -14.68
CA GLU A 104 -23.08 -4.02 -16.01
C GLU A 104 -23.94 -4.78 -17.04
N GLN A 105 -23.99 -6.11 -16.97
CA GLN A 105 -24.82 -6.95 -17.84
C GLN A 105 -26.32 -6.82 -17.55
N GLU A 106 -26.70 -6.79 -16.28
CA GLU A 106 -28.09 -6.55 -15.86
C GLU A 106 -28.53 -5.11 -16.12
N ASN A 107 -27.57 -4.20 -16.39
CA ASN A 107 -27.80 -2.77 -16.62
C ASN A 107 -28.66 -2.12 -15.51
N HIS A 108 -28.53 -2.61 -14.28
CA HIS A 108 -29.30 -2.11 -13.15
C HIS A 108 -28.54 -0.98 -12.44
N LEU A 109 -28.98 0.26 -12.66
CA LEU A 109 -28.28 1.46 -12.23
C LEU A 109 -27.97 1.51 -10.71
N MET A 110 -28.95 1.28 -9.84
CA MET A 110 -28.72 1.34 -8.39
C MET A 110 -27.78 0.24 -7.89
N ALA A 111 -27.88 -0.97 -8.44
CA ALA A 111 -26.95 -2.07 -8.17
C ALA A 111 -25.53 -1.71 -8.61
N ALA A 112 -25.39 -1.12 -9.79
CA ALA A 112 -24.11 -0.67 -10.33
C ALA A 112 -23.48 0.43 -9.47
N ARG A 113 -24.22 1.48 -9.09
CA ARG A 113 -23.75 2.55 -8.18
C ARG A 113 -23.20 1.96 -6.88
N LYS A 114 -23.98 1.09 -6.22
CA LYS A 114 -23.58 0.41 -4.98
C LYS A 114 -22.32 -0.42 -5.15
N ALA A 115 -22.21 -1.17 -6.25
CA ALA A 115 -21.05 -2.01 -6.54
C ALA A 115 -19.79 -1.20 -6.83
N PHE A 116 -19.87 -0.20 -7.73
CA PHE A 116 -18.74 0.65 -8.10
C PHE A 116 -18.24 1.50 -6.93
N ASP A 117 -19.14 2.18 -6.20
CA ASP A 117 -18.74 3.03 -5.08
C ASP A 117 -18.01 2.22 -4.00
N LYS A 118 -18.49 1.00 -3.70
CA LYS A 118 -17.82 0.12 -2.74
C LYS A 118 -16.50 -0.44 -3.28
N PHE A 119 -16.43 -0.75 -4.57
CA PHE A 119 -15.19 -1.19 -5.21
C PHE A 119 -14.09 -0.12 -5.10
N PHE A 120 -14.40 1.15 -5.36
CA PHE A 120 -13.43 2.24 -5.30
C PHE A 120 -12.93 2.58 -3.90
N VAL A 121 -13.62 2.16 -2.84
CA VAL A 121 -13.08 2.21 -1.47
C VAL A 121 -11.82 1.35 -1.34
N HIS A 122 -11.75 0.24 -2.10
CA HIS A 122 -10.66 -0.73 -2.02
C HIS A 122 -9.66 -0.60 -3.20
N TYR A 123 -10.13 -0.24 -4.39
CA TYR A 123 -9.32 -0.17 -5.60
C TYR A 123 -9.47 1.17 -6.34
N PRO A 124 -9.18 2.32 -5.70
CA PRO A 124 -9.35 3.63 -6.32
C PRO A 124 -8.40 3.89 -7.49
N TYR A 125 -7.28 3.15 -7.60
CA TYR A 125 -6.28 3.32 -8.67
C TYR A 125 -6.63 2.59 -9.98
N CYS A 126 -7.78 1.94 -10.04
CA CYS A 126 -8.29 1.25 -11.21
C CYS A 126 -8.98 2.21 -12.20
N TYR A 127 -8.20 3.05 -12.90
CA TYR A 127 -8.72 4.11 -13.78
C TYR A 127 -9.72 3.63 -14.84
N GLY A 128 -9.51 2.44 -15.42
CA GLY A 128 -10.42 1.87 -16.42
C GLY A 128 -11.84 1.64 -15.89
N TYR A 129 -11.97 1.33 -14.59
CA TYR A 129 -13.27 1.14 -13.96
C TYR A 129 -13.98 2.48 -13.69
N TRP A 130 -13.23 3.56 -13.41
CA TRP A 130 -13.81 4.90 -13.32
C TRP A 130 -14.47 5.31 -14.64
N LYS A 131 -13.78 5.06 -15.76
CA LYS A 131 -14.35 5.26 -17.09
C LYS A 131 -15.61 4.43 -17.32
N LYS A 132 -15.56 3.11 -17.03
CA LYS A 132 -16.75 2.23 -17.15
C LYS A 132 -17.95 2.75 -16.36
N TYR A 133 -17.72 3.20 -15.13
CA TYR A 133 -18.79 3.73 -14.29
C TYR A 133 -19.36 5.04 -14.85
N ALA A 134 -18.51 5.96 -15.28
CA ALA A 134 -18.96 7.20 -15.91
C ALA A 134 -19.74 6.95 -17.21
N ASP A 135 -19.30 6.00 -18.02
CA ASP A 135 -19.99 5.60 -19.26
C ASP A 135 -21.35 4.94 -18.96
N LEU A 136 -21.46 4.14 -17.88
CA LEU A 136 -22.72 3.55 -17.45
C LEU A 136 -23.74 4.63 -17.02
N GLU A 137 -23.32 5.64 -16.27
CA GLU A 137 -24.19 6.78 -15.92
C GLU A 137 -24.61 7.57 -17.17
N LYS A 138 -23.66 7.80 -18.10
CA LYS A 138 -23.94 8.48 -19.37
C LYS A 138 -24.94 7.70 -20.24
N ARG A 139 -24.85 6.37 -20.30
CA ARG A 139 -25.81 5.51 -21.02
C ARG A 139 -27.23 5.60 -20.47
N HIS A 140 -27.38 5.99 -19.20
CA HIS A 140 -28.68 6.26 -18.56
C HIS A 140 -29.06 7.74 -18.59
N ASP A 141 -28.43 8.55 -19.46
CA ASP A 141 -28.62 10.00 -19.59
C ASP A 141 -28.36 10.80 -18.29
N ASN A 142 -27.66 10.22 -17.32
CA ASN A 142 -27.33 10.87 -16.06
C ASN A 142 -26.02 11.66 -16.18
N ILE A 143 -25.99 12.67 -17.06
CA ILE A 143 -24.77 13.43 -17.41
C ILE A 143 -24.09 14.03 -16.17
N LYS A 144 -24.85 14.59 -15.23
CA LYS A 144 -24.30 15.17 -13.99
C LYS A 144 -23.61 14.13 -13.10
N GLN A 145 -24.13 12.90 -13.07
CA GLN A 145 -23.53 11.82 -12.29
C GLN A 145 -22.28 11.27 -12.99
N SER A 146 -22.31 11.18 -14.33
CA SER A 146 -21.14 10.81 -15.13
C SER A 146 -19.98 11.80 -14.89
N ASP A 147 -20.26 13.11 -14.93
CA ASP A 147 -19.29 14.17 -14.61
C ASP A 147 -18.73 14.03 -13.17
N GLU A 148 -19.60 13.76 -12.19
CA GLU A 148 -19.18 13.50 -10.79
C GLU A 148 -18.24 12.29 -10.68
N VAL A 149 -18.53 11.20 -11.38
CA VAL A 149 -17.69 10.00 -11.39
C VAL A 149 -16.30 10.31 -11.94
N TYR A 150 -16.20 11.07 -13.04
CA TYR A 150 -14.89 11.51 -13.57
C TYR A 150 -14.13 12.37 -12.56
N ARG A 151 -14.79 13.36 -11.94
CA ARG A 151 -14.15 14.24 -10.94
C ARG A 151 -13.65 13.47 -9.72
N ARG A 152 -14.43 12.51 -9.21
CA ARG A 152 -13.99 11.61 -8.12
C ARG A 152 -12.81 10.74 -8.54
N GLY A 153 -12.83 10.18 -9.74
CA GLY A 153 -11.73 9.38 -10.27
C GLY A 153 -10.44 10.19 -10.43
N LEU A 154 -10.53 11.44 -10.89
CA LEU A 154 -9.38 12.34 -11.04
C LEU A 154 -8.85 12.84 -9.69
N GLN A 155 -9.70 12.99 -8.68
CA GLN A 155 -9.25 13.22 -7.31
C GLN A 155 -8.48 12.01 -6.75
N ALA A 156 -8.90 10.79 -7.10
CA ALA A 156 -8.23 9.57 -6.68
C ALA A 156 -6.91 9.32 -7.43
N ILE A 157 -6.85 9.66 -8.72
CA ILE A 157 -5.68 9.40 -9.60
C ILE A 157 -5.35 10.64 -10.45
N PRO A 158 -4.86 11.73 -9.84
CA PRO A 158 -4.61 12.99 -10.55
C PRO A 158 -3.54 12.86 -11.66
N LEU A 159 -2.64 11.86 -11.55
CA LEU A 159 -1.60 11.59 -12.54
C LEU A 159 -2.05 10.71 -13.72
N SER A 160 -3.33 10.31 -13.77
CA SER A 160 -3.83 9.47 -14.86
C SER A 160 -4.11 10.29 -16.11
N VAL A 161 -3.14 10.34 -17.01
CA VAL A 161 -3.26 10.97 -18.34
C VAL A 161 -4.47 10.43 -19.10
N ASP A 162 -4.68 9.11 -19.10
CA ASP A 162 -5.79 8.48 -19.80
C ASP A 162 -7.15 8.89 -19.22
N LEU A 163 -7.27 9.00 -17.90
CA LEU A 163 -8.52 9.42 -17.27
C LEU A 163 -8.85 10.90 -17.56
N TRP A 164 -7.84 11.78 -17.61
CA TRP A 164 -8.01 13.16 -18.06
C TRP A 164 -8.49 13.23 -19.50
N ILE A 165 -7.91 12.42 -20.40
CA ILE A 165 -8.32 12.37 -21.81
C ILE A 165 -9.78 11.92 -21.94
N HIS A 166 -10.18 10.88 -21.21
CA HIS A 166 -11.57 10.43 -21.20
C HIS A 166 -12.53 11.51 -20.69
N TYR A 167 -12.16 12.22 -19.61
CA TYR A 167 -13.00 13.28 -19.07
C TYR A 167 -13.16 14.44 -20.05
N ILE A 168 -12.07 14.87 -20.71
CA ILE A 168 -12.13 15.96 -21.69
C ILE A 168 -12.98 15.57 -22.90
N ASN A 169 -12.86 14.32 -23.39
CA ASN A 169 -13.73 13.84 -24.47
C ASN A 169 -15.21 13.79 -24.04
N PHE A 170 -15.48 13.35 -22.81
CA PHE A 170 -16.82 13.43 -22.23
C PHE A 170 -17.37 14.86 -22.27
N LEU A 171 -16.61 15.85 -21.79
CA LEU A 171 -17.02 17.25 -21.81
C LEU A 171 -17.27 17.77 -23.23
N LYS A 172 -16.39 17.45 -24.18
CA LYS A 172 -16.56 17.83 -25.60
C LYS A 172 -17.85 17.25 -26.21
N GLU A 173 -18.27 16.07 -25.78
CA GLU A 173 -19.47 15.39 -26.30
C GLU A 173 -20.76 15.86 -25.63
N THR A 174 -20.71 16.24 -24.35
CA THR A 174 -21.92 16.55 -23.56
C THR A 174 -22.22 18.03 -23.40
N LEU A 175 -21.23 18.91 -23.57
CA LEU A 175 -21.42 20.36 -23.48
C LEU A 175 -21.86 20.95 -24.83
N GLU A 176 -22.60 22.05 -24.78
CA GLU A 176 -23.11 22.72 -25.97
C GLU A 176 -21.96 23.43 -26.74
N PRO A 177 -21.69 23.09 -28.02
CA PRO A 177 -20.54 23.63 -28.76
C PRO A 177 -20.57 25.15 -29.00
N GLY A 178 -21.73 25.78 -28.89
CA GLY A 178 -21.92 27.22 -29.14
C GLY A 178 -21.82 28.10 -27.89
N ASP A 179 -21.75 27.52 -26.70
CA ASP A 179 -21.69 28.27 -25.45
C ASP A 179 -20.25 28.71 -25.13
N GLN A 180 -20.09 29.98 -24.76
CA GLN A 180 -18.80 30.53 -24.34
C GLN A 180 -18.29 29.87 -23.05
N GLU A 181 -19.20 29.41 -22.19
CA GLU A 181 -18.86 28.68 -20.97
C GLU A 181 -18.24 27.31 -21.28
N THR A 182 -18.67 26.65 -22.37
CA THR A 182 -18.11 25.37 -22.82
C THR A 182 -16.61 25.47 -23.11
N ASN A 183 -16.20 26.46 -23.92
CA ASN A 183 -14.79 26.65 -24.24
C ASN A 183 -13.95 27.03 -23.01
N THR A 184 -14.54 27.79 -22.08
CA THR A 184 -13.88 28.15 -20.81
C THR A 184 -13.68 26.93 -19.93
N THR A 185 -14.70 26.08 -19.82
CA THR A 185 -14.68 24.84 -19.03
C THR A 185 -13.71 23.82 -19.60
N ILE A 186 -13.71 23.61 -20.92
CA ILE A 186 -12.78 22.68 -21.59
C ILE A 186 -11.33 23.16 -21.41
N ARG A 187 -11.04 24.45 -21.63
CA ARG A 187 -9.70 25.02 -21.39
C ARG A 187 -9.27 24.86 -19.93
N GLY A 188 -10.15 25.21 -18.99
CA GLY A 188 -9.88 25.05 -17.56
C GLY A 188 -9.57 23.59 -17.19
N THR A 189 -10.23 22.64 -17.84
CA THR A 189 -9.98 21.20 -17.65
C THR A 189 -8.64 20.78 -18.23
N PHE A 190 -8.27 21.26 -19.43
CA PHE A 190 -6.94 21.05 -19.99
C PHE A 190 -5.83 21.60 -19.08
N GLU A 191 -5.99 22.84 -18.60
CA GLU A 191 -5.04 23.48 -17.69
C GLU A 191 -4.88 22.69 -16.38
N HIS A 192 -5.99 22.20 -15.81
CA HIS A 192 -5.94 21.34 -14.64
C HIS A 192 -5.23 20.00 -14.94
N ALA A 193 -5.54 19.39 -16.08
CA ALA A 193 -4.93 18.12 -16.49
C ALA A 193 -3.41 18.24 -16.66
N VAL A 194 -2.92 19.29 -17.33
CA VAL A 194 -1.48 19.49 -17.52
C VAL A 194 -0.77 19.91 -16.24
N LEU A 195 -1.44 20.65 -15.34
CA LEU A 195 -0.90 20.96 -14.01
C LEU A 195 -0.72 19.68 -13.18
N ALA A 196 -1.68 18.76 -13.25
CA ALA A 196 -1.66 17.52 -12.49
C ALA A 196 -0.71 16.48 -13.09
N ALA A 197 -0.80 16.21 -14.40
CA ALA A 197 -0.14 15.07 -15.06
C ALA A 197 0.79 15.48 -16.22
N GLY A 198 0.90 16.76 -16.56
CA GLY A 198 1.67 17.22 -17.72
C GLY A 198 3.19 17.10 -17.58
N THR A 199 3.70 16.81 -16.38
CA THR A 199 5.12 16.52 -16.12
C THR A 199 5.47 15.03 -16.20
N ASP A 200 4.47 14.16 -16.40
CA ASP A 200 4.69 12.74 -16.61
C ASP A 200 5.39 12.49 -17.95
N PHE A 201 6.33 11.54 -17.97
CA PHE A 201 7.12 11.23 -19.16
C PHE A 201 6.26 10.80 -20.36
N ARG A 202 5.08 10.23 -20.13
CA ARG A 202 4.13 9.75 -21.16
C ARG A 202 2.91 10.67 -21.32
N SER A 203 3.01 11.92 -20.87
CA SER A 203 1.93 12.92 -21.00
C SER A 203 1.73 13.45 -22.42
N ASP A 204 2.51 12.99 -23.41
CA ASP A 204 2.51 13.51 -24.78
C ASP A 204 1.11 13.56 -25.41
N LYS A 205 0.29 12.51 -25.21
CA LYS A 205 -1.09 12.45 -25.75
C LYS A 205 -1.99 13.56 -25.21
N LEU A 206 -1.84 13.92 -23.94
CA LEU A 206 -2.61 15.00 -23.32
C LEU A 206 -2.22 16.35 -23.91
N TRP A 207 -0.92 16.59 -24.04
CA TRP A 207 -0.41 17.83 -24.64
C TRP A 207 -0.80 17.97 -26.11
N GLU A 208 -0.67 16.91 -26.91
CA GLU A 208 -1.09 16.92 -28.31
C GLU A 208 -2.59 17.19 -28.45
N MET A 209 -3.41 16.57 -27.59
CA MET A 209 -4.84 16.84 -27.56
C MET A 209 -5.15 18.30 -27.20
N TYR A 210 -4.37 18.91 -26.30
CA TYR A 210 -4.55 20.31 -25.93
C TYR A 210 -4.15 21.26 -27.06
N ILE A 211 -2.97 21.04 -27.66
CA ILE A 211 -2.46 21.81 -28.81
C ILE A 211 -3.45 21.77 -29.98
N ASN A 212 -3.97 20.58 -30.30
CA ASN A 212 -4.95 20.42 -31.39
C ASN A 212 -6.24 21.17 -31.08
N TRP A 213 -6.71 21.13 -29.84
CA TRP A 213 -7.91 21.85 -29.43
C TRP A 213 -7.73 23.39 -29.51
N GLU A 214 -6.62 23.96 -29.04
CA GLU A 214 -6.38 25.41 -29.18
C GLU A 214 -6.21 25.83 -30.65
N ASN A 215 -5.65 24.96 -31.50
CA ASN A 215 -5.61 25.18 -32.94
C ASN A 215 -7.04 25.20 -33.54
N GLU A 216 -7.93 24.31 -33.11
CA GLU A 216 -9.35 24.31 -33.53
C GLU A 216 -10.07 25.61 -33.10
N GLN A 217 -9.69 26.18 -31.94
CA GLN A 217 -10.20 27.48 -31.49
C GLN A 217 -9.60 28.67 -32.25
N GLY A 218 -8.56 28.46 -33.08
CA GLY A 218 -7.85 29.52 -33.79
C GLY A 218 -6.93 30.38 -32.90
N ASN A 219 -6.64 29.94 -31.67
CA ASN A 219 -5.85 30.68 -30.70
C ASN A 219 -4.34 30.43 -30.86
N LEU A 220 -3.76 30.90 -31.96
CA LEU A 220 -2.34 30.64 -32.30
C LEU A 220 -1.34 31.09 -31.21
N ARG A 221 -1.69 32.12 -30.42
CA ARG A 221 -0.89 32.56 -29.27
C ARG A 221 -0.91 31.54 -28.14
N GLU A 222 -2.08 31.00 -27.80
CA GLU A 222 -2.21 29.98 -26.76
C GLU A 222 -1.52 28.69 -27.20
N VAL A 223 -1.60 28.32 -28.48
CA VAL A 223 -0.82 27.20 -29.05
C VAL A 223 0.68 27.41 -28.83
N THR A 224 1.17 28.63 -29.05
CA THR A 224 2.57 28.98 -28.79
C THR A 224 2.90 28.87 -27.30
N ALA A 225 2.06 29.42 -26.42
CA ALA A 225 2.24 29.33 -24.96
C ALA A 225 2.22 27.88 -24.43
N VAL A 226 1.46 26.98 -25.07
CA VAL A 226 1.49 25.54 -24.76
C VAL A 226 2.83 24.92 -25.19
N TYR A 227 3.35 25.28 -26.37
CA TYR A 227 4.70 24.85 -26.79
C TYR A 227 5.81 25.39 -25.88
N ASP A 228 5.73 26.65 -25.46
CA ASP A 228 6.68 27.27 -24.54
C ASP A 228 6.81 26.48 -23.22
N ARG A 229 5.73 25.83 -22.77
CA ARG A 229 5.73 24.95 -21.60
C ARG A 229 6.31 23.57 -21.91
N ILE A 230 5.73 22.84 -22.87
CA ILE A 230 6.09 21.43 -23.11
C ILE A 230 7.54 21.26 -23.59
N LEU A 231 8.10 22.22 -24.33
CA LEU A 231 9.49 22.12 -24.81
C LEU A 231 10.51 22.14 -23.67
N GLY A 232 10.14 22.62 -22.48
CA GLY A 232 10.94 22.55 -21.26
C GLY A 232 10.65 21.33 -20.37
N ILE A 233 9.71 20.47 -20.72
CA ILE A 233 9.31 19.30 -19.92
C ILE A 233 9.89 18.02 -20.56
N PRO A 234 10.58 17.16 -19.79
CA PRO A 234 11.19 15.95 -20.34
C PRO A 234 10.15 14.86 -20.57
N THR A 235 9.46 14.92 -21.72
CA THR A 235 8.50 13.90 -22.17
C THR A 235 9.12 12.94 -23.21
N GLN A 236 8.45 11.82 -23.47
CA GLN A 236 8.93 10.78 -24.38
C GLN A 236 9.06 11.30 -25.82
N LEU A 237 8.10 12.10 -26.28
CA LEU A 237 8.05 12.60 -27.66
C LEU A 237 8.57 14.06 -27.78
N TYR A 238 9.47 14.50 -26.88
CA TYR A 238 10.05 15.85 -26.88
C TYR A 238 10.55 16.32 -28.26
N SER A 239 11.19 15.44 -29.05
CA SER A 239 11.66 15.73 -30.41
C SER A 239 10.54 15.94 -31.41
N HIS A 240 9.43 15.20 -31.29
CA HIS A 240 8.25 15.38 -32.13
C HIS A 240 7.58 16.73 -31.83
N HIS A 241 7.45 17.10 -30.56
CA HIS A 241 6.90 18.39 -30.14
C HIS A 241 7.70 19.56 -30.70
N PHE A 242 9.04 19.47 -30.67
CA PHE A 242 9.89 20.49 -31.26
C PHE A 242 9.77 20.56 -32.79
N GLN A 243 9.60 19.44 -33.47
CA GLN A 243 9.33 19.42 -34.91
C GLN A 243 8.01 20.12 -35.24
N ARG A 244 6.93 19.80 -34.52
CA ARG A 244 5.62 20.45 -34.70
C ARG A 244 5.65 21.94 -34.35
N PHE A 245 6.44 22.34 -33.34
CA PHE A 245 6.65 23.75 -33.02
C PHE A 245 7.29 24.51 -34.19
N LYS A 246 8.34 23.95 -34.82
CA LYS A 246 8.95 24.57 -36.01
C LYS A 246 7.94 24.72 -37.15
N GLU A 247 7.10 23.72 -37.39
CA GLU A 247 6.02 23.78 -38.39
C GLU A 247 4.99 24.86 -38.05
N HIS A 248 4.59 24.97 -36.78
CA HIS A 248 3.69 26.01 -36.29
C HIS A 248 4.25 27.42 -36.53
N VAL A 249 5.55 27.63 -36.27
CA VAL A 249 6.22 28.92 -36.51
C VAL A 249 6.35 29.22 -38.01
N GLN A 250 6.63 28.21 -38.84
CA GLN A 250 6.76 28.36 -40.29
C GLN A 250 5.44 28.65 -40.99
N ASN A 251 4.34 28.04 -40.52
CA ASN A 251 3.02 28.16 -41.14
C ASN A 251 2.27 29.43 -40.75
N ASN A 252 2.70 30.13 -39.70
CA ASN A 252 2.02 31.31 -39.15
C ASN A 252 2.91 32.56 -39.17
N LEU A 253 2.31 33.73 -38.95
CA LEU A 253 3.04 35.00 -38.86
C LEU A 253 3.47 35.26 -37.41
N PRO A 254 4.71 35.73 -37.15
CA PRO A 254 5.21 36.01 -35.79
C PRO A 254 4.30 36.93 -34.94
N ARG A 255 3.55 37.85 -35.58
CA ARG A 255 2.59 38.74 -34.92
C ARG A 255 1.41 38.00 -34.26
N ASP A 256 1.03 36.87 -34.84
CA ASP A 256 -0.10 36.05 -34.37
C ASP A 256 0.37 35.02 -33.33
N LEU A 257 1.68 34.80 -33.20
CA LEU A 257 2.29 33.89 -32.24
C LEU A 257 2.65 34.59 -30.93
N LEU A 258 3.16 35.83 -31.03
CA LEU A 258 3.69 36.58 -29.89
C LEU A 258 2.69 37.61 -29.35
N THR A 259 2.86 37.99 -28.09
CA THR A 259 2.20 39.18 -27.53
C THR A 259 2.73 40.45 -28.20
N GLY A 260 1.96 41.54 -28.16
CA GLY A 260 2.39 42.81 -28.76
C GLY A 260 3.73 43.32 -28.20
N GLU A 261 3.97 43.11 -26.90
CA GLU A 261 5.22 43.47 -26.23
C GLU A 261 6.39 42.61 -26.71
N GLN A 262 6.23 41.29 -26.71
CA GLN A 262 7.26 40.35 -27.20
C GLN A 262 7.59 40.61 -28.67
N PHE A 263 6.59 40.88 -29.50
CA PHE A 263 6.78 41.19 -30.92
C PHE A 263 7.61 42.48 -31.12
N ILE A 264 7.29 43.55 -30.38
CA ILE A 264 8.05 44.82 -30.44
C ILE A 264 9.48 44.60 -29.95
N GLN A 265 9.65 43.83 -28.87
CA GLN A 265 10.96 43.52 -28.32
C GLN A 265 11.84 42.73 -29.30
N LEU A 266 11.27 41.70 -29.93
CA LEU A 266 11.96 40.91 -30.96
C LEU A 266 12.37 41.77 -32.16
N ARG A 267 11.50 42.67 -32.60
CA ARG A 267 11.80 43.60 -33.69
C ARG A 267 12.96 44.54 -33.35
N ARG A 268 13.00 45.05 -32.10
CA ARG A 268 14.09 45.90 -31.60
C ARG A 268 15.41 45.13 -31.51
N GLU A 269 15.37 43.89 -31.02
CA GLU A 269 16.53 43.00 -30.95
C GLU A 269 17.13 42.77 -32.34
N LEU A 270 16.31 42.36 -33.32
CA LEU A 270 16.76 42.13 -34.69
C LEU A 270 17.27 43.41 -35.38
N ALA A 271 16.70 44.57 -35.07
CA ALA A 271 17.20 45.86 -35.54
C ALA A 271 18.58 46.19 -34.95
N SER A 272 18.83 45.89 -33.67
CA SER A 272 20.12 46.12 -33.02
C SER A 272 21.23 45.21 -33.56
N VAL A 273 20.89 43.95 -33.89
CA VAL A 273 21.83 42.96 -34.46
C VAL A 273 22.16 43.32 -35.90
N ASN A 274 21.17 43.71 -36.71
CA ASN A 274 21.39 44.14 -38.10
C ASN A 274 22.03 45.54 -38.22
N GLY A 275 21.89 46.37 -37.18
CA GLY A 275 22.42 47.74 -37.11
C GLY A 275 23.93 47.87 -36.86
N HIS A 276 24.68 46.77 -36.72
CA HIS A 276 26.15 46.82 -36.60
C HIS A 276 26.89 46.83 -37.94
N SER A 277 26.20 47.11 -39.05
CA SER A 277 26.84 47.56 -40.30
C SER A 277 26.93 49.09 -40.34
N GLY A 278 27.82 49.64 -39.50
CA GLY A 278 28.44 50.97 -39.61
C GLY A 278 27.55 52.20 -39.77
N ASP A 279 27.32 52.95 -38.68
CA ASP A 279 27.65 54.38 -38.65
C ASP A 279 27.72 54.88 -37.19
N ASP A 280 28.85 55.50 -36.83
CA ASP A 280 29.05 56.18 -35.54
C ASP A 280 28.18 57.46 -35.51
N GLY A 281 26.92 57.33 -35.08
CA GLY A 281 25.98 58.45 -34.90
C GLY A 281 25.59 58.65 -33.42
N PRO A 282 25.55 59.89 -32.87
CA PRO A 282 25.33 60.12 -31.44
C PRO A 282 23.92 59.72 -30.97
N PRO A 283 23.69 59.52 -29.65
CA PRO A 283 22.40 59.15 -29.09
C PRO A 283 21.41 60.33 -29.18
N GLY A 284 20.83 60.50 -30.36
CA GLY A 284 19.67 61.33 -30.63
C GLY A 284 18.41 60.47 -30.59
N ASP A 285 17.32 61.09 -30.14
CA ASP A 285 15.96 60.56 -29.97
C ASP A 285 15.28 60.15 -31.29
N ASP A 286 16.02 59.49 -32.18
CA ASP A 286 15.52 58.97 -33.45
C ASP A 286 14.72 57.69 -33.17
N LEU A 287 13.48 57.91 -32.73
CA LEU A 287 12.37 57.04 -33.09
C LEU A 287 12.60 56.55 -34.52
N PRO A 288 12.59 55.23 -34.80
CA PRO A 288 12.79 54.72 -36.16
C PRO A 288 11.87 55.48 -37.09
N SER A 289 12.49 56.29 -37.96
CA SER A 289 11.79 57.18 -38.87
C SER A 289 10.71 56.40 -39.59
N GLY A 290 9.50 56.93 -39.48
CA GLY A 290 8.31 56.31 -40.00
C GLY A 290 8.40 56.03 -41.49
N ILE A 291 7.76 54.92 -41.88
CA ILE A 291 7.11 54.74 -43.18
C ILE A 291 8.03 55.07 -44.38
N GLU A 292 9.27 54.58 -44.37
CA GLU A 292 9.83 54.15 -45.65
C GLU A 292 8.98 52.96 -46.10
N ASP A 293 8.47 52.99 -47.33
CA ASP A 293 7.85 51.83 -47.97
C ASP A 293 8.81 50.64 -47.86
N ILE A 294 8.61 49.80 -46.84
CA ILE A 294 9.39 48.57 -46.66
C ILE A 294 9.06 47.73 -47.89
N SER A 295 10.02 47.64 -48.82
CA SER A 295 9.86 46.83 -50.02
C SER A 295 9.37 45.42 -49.61
N PRO A 296 8.47 44.77 -50.36
CA PRO A 296 7.97 43.44 -50.02
C PRO A 296 9.09 42.43 -49.69
N ALA A 297 10.25 42.54 -50.36
CA ALA A 297 11.43 41.72 -50.09
C ALA A 297 12.02 41.93 -48.69
N LYS A 298 12.14 43.19 -48.23
CA LYS A 298 12.60 43.52 -46.87
C LYS A 298 11.63 42.97 -45.82
N LEU A 299 10.32 43.08 -46.06
CA LEU A 299 9.30 42.55 -45.14
C LEU A 299 9.36 41.02 -45.03
N ILE A 300 9.51 40.31 -46.16
CA ILE A 300 9.68 38.85 -46.18
C ILE A 300 10.93 38.45 -45.38
N THR A 301 12.04 39.16 -45.60
CA THR A 301 13.30 38.90 -44.88
C THR A 301 13.16 39.15 -43.37
N GLU A 302 12.46 40.21 -42.98
CA GLU A 302 12.18 40.52 -41.58
C GLU A 302 11.34 39.41 -40.91
N ILE A 303 10.28 38.94 -41.60
CA ILE A 303 9.44 37.83 -41.13
C ILE A 303 10.27 36.56 -40.94
N GLU A 304 11.14 36.22 -41.89
CA GLU A 304 11.96 35.02 -41.81
C GLU A 304 13.03 35.13 -40.70
N ASN A 305 13.65 36.29 -40.52
CA ASN A 305 14.55 36.53 -39.39
C ASN A 305 13.84 36.39 -38.04
N MET A 306 12.60 36.88 -37.92
CA MET A 306 11.78 36.69 -36.73
C MET A 306 11.48 35.21 -36.47
N ARG A 307 11.09 34.45 -37.51
CA ARG A 307 10.85 33.01 -37.39
C ARG A 307 12.11 32.26 -36.96
N HIS A 308 13.25 32.55 -37.58
CA HIS A 308 14.54 31.97 -37.21
C HIS A 308 14.89 32.25 -35.75
N ARG A 309 14.72 33.49 -35.28
CA ARG A 309 15.03 33.86 -33.90
C ARG A 309 14.10 33.21 -32.89
N ILE A 310 12.80 33.11 -33.18
CA ILE A 310 11.83 32.38 -32.34
C ILE A 310 12.25 30.91 -32.21
N ILE A 311 12.60 30.26 -33.33
CA ILE A 311 13.05 28.87 -33.32
C ILE A 311 14.37 28.71 -32.56
N GLU A 312 15.32 29.64 -32.71
CA GLU A 312 16.62 29.61 -32.03
C GLU A 312 16.49 29.65 -30.50
N ILE A 313 15.64 30.54 -29.96
CA ILE A 313 15.37 30.62 -28.52
C ILE A 313 14.83 29.28 -27.99
N HIS A 314 13.90 28.66 -28.71
CA HIS A 314 13.32 27.37 -28.31
C HIS A 314 14.27 26.19 -28.55
N GLN A 315 15.22 26.31 -29.47
CA GLN A 315 16.26 25.31 -29.70
C GLN A 315 17.16 25.17 -28.47
N GLU A 316 17.51 26.27 -27.80
CA GLU A 316 18.29 26.23 -26.56
C GLU A 316 17.53 25.50 -25.44
N MET A 317 16.24 25.81 -25.27
CA MET A 317 15.35 25.12 -24.33
C MET A 317 15.26 23.61 -24.65
N PHE A 318 15.05 23.28 -25.92
CA PHE A 318 15.02 21.91 -26.41
C PHE A 318 16.32 21.17 -26.13
N ASN A 319 17.48 21.78 -26.40
CA ASN A 319 18.78 21.17 -26.15
C ASN A 319 18.96 20.86 -24.67
N TYR A 320 18.59 21.78 -23.76
CA TYR A 320 18.63 21.51 -22.33
C TYR A 320 17.71 20.35 -21.95
N ASN A 321 16.47 20.36 -22.46
CA ASN A 321 15.49 19.31 -22.20
C ASN A 321 15.95 17.93 -22.72
N GLU A 322 16.61 17.86 -23.88
CA GLU A 322 17.18 16.63 -24.43
C GLU A 322 18.17 15.98 -23.46
N HIS A 323 19.01 16.77 -22.78
CA HIS A 323 19.90 16.25 -21.73
C HIS A 323 19.11 15.72 -20.53
N GLU A 324 18.04 16.40 -20.12
CA GLU A 324 17.18 15.96 -19.00
C GLU A 324 16.40 14.68 -19.32
N VAL A 325 15.94 14.53 -20.57
CA VAL A 325 15.33 13.30 -21.09
C VAL A 325 16.35 12.17 -21.11
N SER A 326 17.56 12.41 -21.63
CA SER A 326 18.62 11.40 -21.73
C SER A 326 18.96 10.78 -20.37
N LYS A 327 19.03 11.60 -19.30
CA LYS A 327 19.27 11.14 -17.92
C LYS A 327 18.21 10.16 -17.41
N ARG A 328 16.97 10.25 -17.91
CA ARG A 328 15.81 9.50 -17.37
C ARG A 328 15.30 8.42 -18.30
N TRP A 329 15.70 8.45 -19.57
CA TRP A 329 15.24 7.54 -20.61
C TRP A 329 15.32 6.07 -20.18
N THR A 330 16.47 5.63 -19.66
CA THR A 330 16.67 4.23 -19.26
C THR A 330 15.73 3.80 -18.13
N PHE A 331 15.44 4.68 -17.18
CA PHE A 331 14.49 4.37 -16.10
C PHE A 331 13.06 4.27 -16.65
N GLU A 332 12.66 5.20 -17.50
CA GLU A 332 11.32 5.26 -18.10
C GLU A 332 11.05 4.08 -19.06
N GLU A 333 12.06 3.67 -19.83
CA GLU A 333 12.03 2.46 -20.67
C GLU A 333 11.88 1.19 -19.82
N GLY A 334 12.48 1.18 -18.61
CA GLY A 334 12.33 0.09 -17.65
C GLY A 334 10.92 -0.06 -17.05
N ILE A 335 10.08 0.97 -17.13
CA ILE A 335 8.71 0.96 -16.61
C ILE A 335 7.75 0.39 -17.65
N LYS A 336 7.55 -0.93 -17.60
CA LYS A 336 6.60 -1.62 -18.51
C LYS A 336 5.13 -1.39 -18.15
N ARG A 337 4.81 -1.31 -16.86
CA ARG A 337 3.44 -1.17 -16.34
C ARG A 337 3.32 0.09 -15.48
N PRO A 338 2.92 1.24 -16.06
CA PRO A 338 2.81 2.51 -15.32
C PRO A 338 1.52 2.61 -14.49
N TYR A 339 0.51 1.80 -14.79
CA TYR A 339 -0.78 1.79 -14.10
C TYR A 339 -0.85 0.73 -12.98
N PHE A 340 -1.86 0.85 -12.13
CA PHE A 340 -2.11 -0.09 -11.03
C PHE A 340 -2.67 -1.41 -11.54
N HIS A 341 -2.17 -2.52 -10.99
CA HIS A 341 -2.75 -3.85 -11.17
C HIS A 341 -2.55 -4.68 -9.89
N VAL A 342 -3.56 -5.49 -9.52
CA VAL A 342 -3.54 -6.30 -8.28
C VAL A 342 -2.48 -7.41 -8.31
N LYS A 343 -2.28 -8.06 -9.47
CA LYS A 343 -1.12 -8.94 -9.69
C LYS A 343 0.19 -8.18 -9.43
N PRO A 344 1.10 -8.74 -8.61
CA PRO A 344 2.43 -8.20 -8.42
C PRO A 344 3.14 -7.96 -9.76
N LEU A 345 4.03 -6.97 -9.79
CA LEU A 345 4.95 -6.74 -10.90
C LEU A 345 5.73 -8.03 -11.20
N GLU A 346 5.77 -8.39 -12.47
CA GLU A 346 6.49 -9.57 -12.92
C GLU A 346 8.00 -9.37 -12.73
N LYS A 347 8.60 -10.24 -11.92
CA LYS A 347 10.06 -10.27 -11.63
C LYS A 347 10.52 -9.12 -10.71
N ALA A 348 11.70 -9.28 -10.12
CA ALA A 348 12.29 -8.27 -9.23
C ALA A 348 12.80 -7.01 -9.97
N GLN A 349 12.93 -7.06 -11.30
CA GLN A 349 13.55 -6.00 -12.10
C GLN A 349 12.73 -4.70 -12.12
N PRO A 350 11.41 -4.68 -12.38
CA PRO A 350 10.64 -3.43 -12.34
C PRO A 350 10.70 -2.75 -10.97
N LYS A 351 10.64 -3.56 -9.90
CA LYS A 351 10.79 -3.09 -8.52
C LYS A 351 12.16 -2.48 -8.26
N LYS A 352 13.24 -3.09 -8.79
CA LYS A 352 14.60 -2.57 -8.69
C LYS A 352 14.73 -1.25 -9.48
N ASN A 353 14.20 -1.18 -10.69
CA ASN A 353 14.19 0.03 -11.52
C ASN A 353 13.55 1.22 -10.79
N TRP A 354 12.38 1.02 -10.16
CA TRP A 354 11.74 2.06 -9.35
C TRP A 354 12.61 2.53 -8.17
N LYS A 355 13.33 1.62 -7.50
CA LYS A 355 14.23 2.00 -6.39
C LYS A 355 15.37 2.86 -6.87
N GLU A 356 16.04 2.43 -7.94
CA GLU A 356 17.18 3.14 -8.54
C GLU A 356 16.73 4.50 -9.10
N TYR A 357 15.55 4.56 -9.73
CA TYR A 357 15.02 5.82 -10.24
C TYR A 357 14.67 6.81 -9.11
N LEU A 358 14.03 6.33 -8.03
CA LEU A 358 13.75 7.16 -6.86
C LEU A 358 15.05 7.65 -6.20
N GLU A 359 16.09 6.81 -6.12
CA GLU A 359 17.40 7.20 -5.59
C GLU A 359 18.06 8.28 -6.45
N PHE A 360 18.07 8.07 -7.77
CA PHE A 360 18.57 9.04 -8.72
C PHE A 360 17.88 10.41 -8.59
N GLU A 361 16.54 10.44 -8.54
CA GLU A 361 15.80 11.70 -8.47
C GLU A 361 15.94 12.36 -7.08
N ILE A 362 16.05 11.59 -5.99
CA ILE A 362 16.34 12.14 -4.65
C ILE A 362 17.70 12.86 -4.63
N GLU A 363 18.70 12.33 -5.33
CA GLU A 363 20.05 12.89 -5.35
C GLU A 363 20.21 14.08 -6.31
N ASN A 364 19.49 14.09 -7.44
CA ASN A 364 19.74 15.02 -8.55
C ASN A 364 18.54 15.92 -8.89
N GLY A 365 17.34 15.60 -8.39
CA GLY A 365 16.08 16.27 -8.75
C GLY A 365 15.67 17.38 -7.78
N THR A 366 14.59 18.07 -8.14
CA THR A 366 13.90 19.02 -7.23
C THR A 366 12.90 18.28 -6.36
N HIS A 367 12.46 18.91 -5.26
CA HIS A 367 11.46 18.31 -4.38
C HIS A 367 10.18 17.91 -5.13
N GLU A 368 9.70 18.78 -6.01
CA GLU A 368 8.50 18.56 -6.82
C GLU A 368 8.65 17.33 -7.72
N ARG A 369 9.80 17.17 -8.39
CA ARG A 369 10.06 16.02 -9.25
C ARG A 369 10.11 14.72 -8.48
N VAL A 370 10.74 14.73 -7.31
CA VAL A 370 10.79 13.55 -6.42
C VAL A 370 9.39 13.17 -5.94
N VAL A 371 8.57 14.13 -5.55
CA VAL A 371 7.18 13.89 -5.12
C VAL A 371 6.35 13.33 -6.27
N VAL A 372 6.40 13.94 -7.46
CA VAL A 372 5.70 13.42 -8.65
C VAL A 372 6.16 12.00 -8.95
N LEU A 373 7.46 11.71 -8.88
CA LEU A 373 7.98 10.36 -9.11
C LEU A 373 7.50 9.35 -8.06
N PHE A 374 7.43 9.75 -6.78
CA PHE A 374 6.84 8.92 -5.73
C PHE A 374 5.36 8.66 -6.00
N GLU A 375 4.57 9.68 -6.35
CA GLU A 375 3.16 9.55 -6.68
C GLU A 375 2.93 8.61 -7.87
N ARG A 376 3.76 8.70 -8.93
CA ARG A 376 3.76 7.74 -10.06
C ARG A 376 4.13 6.33 -9.60
N CYS A 377 5.17 6.21 -8.78
CA CYS A 377 5.63 4.93 -8.27
C CYS A 377 4.55 4.22 -7.45
N VAL A 378 3.86 4.92 -6.55
CA VAL A 378 2.83 4.31 -5.69
C VAL A 378 1.58 3.92 -6.47
N ILE A 379 1.30 4.50 -7.65
CA ILE A 379 0.22 4.01 -8.53
C ILE A 379 0.55 2.58 -9.00
N SER A 380 1.71 2.39 -9.63
CA SER A 380 2.13 1.06 -10.13
C SER A 380 2.47 0.06 -9.02
N CYS A 381 2.91 0.57 -7.86
CA CYS A 381 3.42 -0.20 -6.73
C CYS A 381 2.55 -0.07 -5.45
N ALA A 382 1.26 0.21 -5.57
CA ALA A 382 0.39 0.49 -4.42
C ALA A 382 0.39 -0.62 -3.35
N LEU A 383 0.58 -1.88 -3.76
CA LEU A 383 0.58 -3.05 -2.86
C LEU A 383 1.95 -3.34 -2.21
N TYR A 384 2.96 -2.51 -2.43
CA TYR A 384 4.32 -2.70 -1.95
C TYR A 384 4.63 -1.75 -0.78
N GLU A 385 4.60 -2.25 0.46
CA GLU A 385 4.76 -1.41 1.66
C GLU A 385 6.07 -0.60 1.69
N GLU A 386 7.13 -1.12 1.08
CA GLU A 386 8.45 -0.50 1.10
C GLU A 386 8.50 0.86 0.37
N PHE A 387 7.72 1.05 -0.71
CA PHE A 387 7.69 2.33 -1.42
C PHE A 387 6.92 3.38 -0.63
N TRP A 388 5.83 3.00 0.03
CA TRP A 388 5.10 3.87 0.95
C TRP A 388 5.96 4.30 2.14
N ILE A 389 6.70 3.35 2.74
CA ILE A 389 7.61 3.65 3.85
C ILE A 389 8.75 4.56 3.38
N LYS A 390 9.34 4.30 2.21
CA LYS A 390 10.39 5.16 1.64
C LYS A 390 9.86 6.56 1.34
N TYR A 391 8.64 6.67 0.82
CA TYR A 391 7.99 7.95 0.55
C TYR A 391 7.71 8.73 1.83
N ALA A 392 7.14 8.09 2.86
CA ALA A 392 6.90 8.73 4.14
C ALA A 392 8.20 9.23 4.77
N LYS A 393 9.27 8.43 4.74
CA LYS A 393 10.61 8.84 5.23
C LYS A 393 11.19 10.03 4.46
N TYR A 394 11.00 10.09 3.14
CA TYR A 394 11.42 11.24 2.36
C TYR A 394 10.65 12.51 2.78
N MET A 395 9.34 12.38 3.01
CA MET A 395 8.48 13.51 3.40
C MET A 395 8.75 14.03 4.82
N GLU A 396 9.37 13.25 5.71
CA GLU A 396 9.68 13.67 7.09
C GLU A 396 10.52 14.96 7.14
N ASN A 397 11.40 15.16 6.18
CA ASN A 397 12.24 16.36 6.10
C ASN A 397 11.57 17.54 5.38
N HIS A 398 10.34 17.37 4.87
CA HIS A 398 9.68 18.35 4.02
C HIS A 398 8.33 18.82 4.58
N SER A 399 7.49 17.90 5.06
CA SER A 399 6.16 18.23 5.58
C SER A 399 5.61 17.13 6.48
N ILE A 400 5.30 17.49 7.73
CA ILE A 400 4.65 16.60 8.70
C ILE A 400 3.28 16.13 8.18
N GLU A 401 2.51 17.04 7.58
CA GLU A 401 1.20 16.69 7.01
C GLU A 401 1.36 15.79 5.77
N GLY A 402 2.42 15.99 4.99
CA GLY A 402 2.76 15.09 3.88
C GLY A 402 3.00 13.66 4.36
N VAL A 403 3.77 13.47 5.44
CA VAL A 403 4.01 12.15 6.04
C VAL A 403 2.69 11.48 6.48
N ARG A 404 1.84 12.25 7.17
CA ARG A 404 0.53 11.77 7.62
C ARG A 404 -0.35 11.35 6.45
N HIS A 405 -0.42 12.17 5.41
CA HIS A 405 -1.19 11.88 4.21
C HIS A 405 -0.71 10.60 3.52
N VAL A 406 0.62 10.42 3.38
CA VAL A 406 1.23 9.21 2.81
C VAL A 406 0.87 7.97 3.63
N PHE A 407 1.06 8.01 4.95
CA PHE A 407 0.73 6.85 5.81
C PHE A 407 -0.77 6.55 5.83
N SER A 408 -1.61 7.57 5.93
CA SER A 408 -3.06 7.42 5.91
C SER A 408 -3.52 6.73 4.63
N ARG A 409 -3.11 7.22 3.45
CA ARG A 409 -3.44 6.60 2.16
C ARG A 409 -2.90 5.18 2.05
N ALA A 410 -1.66 4.94 2.49
CA ALA A 410 -1.07 3.61 2.50
C ALA A 410 -1.90 2.62 3.34
N CYS A 411 -2.21 2.99 4.58
CA CYS A 411 -2.78 2.07 5.57
C CYS A 411 -4.29 1.89 5.42
N THR A 412 -5.03 2.95 5.07
CA THR A 412 -6.50 2.92 5.03
C THR A 412 -7.07 2.45 3.70
N VAL A 413 -6.32 2.62 2.60
CA VAL A 413 -6.78 2.29 1.25
C VAL A 413 -6.06 1.06 0.72
N HIS A 414 -4.74 1.14 0.56
CA HIS A 414 -4.00 0.14 -0.25
C HIS A 414 -3.48 -1.06 0.56
N LEU A 415 -3.10 -0.85 1.81
CA LEU A 415 -2.38 -1.83 2.64
C LEU A 415 -3.03 -2.11 4.01
N PRO A 416 -4.36 -2.29 4.12
CA PRO A 416 -5.07 -2.42 5.41
C PRO A 416 -4.60 -3.59 6.28
N LYS A 417 -3.98 -4.62 5.67
CA LYS A 417 -3.49 -5.82 6.36
C LYS A 417 -1.97 -5.87 6.53
N LYS A 418 -1.22 -4.84 6.11
CA LYS A 418 0.26 -4.82 6.24
C LYS A 418 0.69 -4.17 7.54
N PRO A 419 1.33 -4.92 8.46
CA PRO A 419 1.59 -4.42 9.81
C PRO A 419 2.64 -3.32 9.87
N MET A 420 3.69 -3.38 9.04
CA MET A 420 4.84 -2.47 9.20
C MET A 420 4.47 -1.00 9.01
N ALA A 421 3.71 -0.69 7.95
CA ALA A 421 3.25 0.67 7.68
C ALA A 421 2.40 1.23 8.84
N HIS A 422 1.47 0.42 9.39
CA HIS A 422 0.65 0.81 10.54
C HIS A 422 1.48 1.04 11.81
N MET A 423 2.49 0.21 12.05
CA MET A 423 3.37 0.39 13.22
C MET A 423 4.19 1.67 13.11
N LEU A 424 4.69 1.98 11.91
CA LEU A 424 5.43 3.22 11.65
C LEU A 424 4.52 4.45 11.73
N TRP A 425 3.31 4.36 11.19
CA TRP A 425 2.32 5.44 11.29
C TRP A 425 1.96 5.75 12.74
N ALA A 426 1.66 4.74 13.54
CA ALA A 426 1.39 4.92 14.96
C ALA A 426 2.60 5.51 15.72
N ALA A 427 3.81 5.07 15.40
CA ALA A 427 5.04 5.61 16.00
C ALA A 427 5.27 7.07 15.58
N PHE A 428 4.97 7.42 14.33
CA PHE A 428 5.03 8.79 13.82
C PHE A 428 4.05 9.69 14.57
N GLU A 429 2.76 9.31 14.68
CA GLU A 429 1.78 10.13 15.41
C GLU A 429 2.12 10.26 16.91
N GLU A 430 2.65 9.19 17.52
CA GLU A 430 3.20 9.25 18.87
C GLU A 430 4.35 10.27 18.99
N GLN A 431 5.27 10.29 18.02
CA GLN A 431 6.37 11.28 17.99
C GLN A 431 5.87 12.71 17.82
N GLN A 432 4.79 12.92 17.06
CA GLN A 432 4.15 14.24 16.92
C GLN A 432 3.33 14.65 18.16
N GLY A 433 3.19 13.78 19.16
CA GLY A 433 2.38 14.04 20.36
C GLY A 433 0.89 13.71 20.21
N ASN A 434 0.46 13.17 19.06
CA ASN A 434 -0.91 12.75 18.79
C ASN A 434 -1.18 11.34 19.34
N ILE A 435 -1.05 11.19 20.66
CA ILE A 435 -1.10 9.89 21.35
C ILE A 435 -2.45 9.17 21.12
N ASN A 436 -3.56 9.93 21.12
CA ASN A 436 -4.89 9.35 20.89
C ASN A 436 -5.03 8.79 19.47
N GLU A 437 -4.44 9.46 18.48
CA GLU A 437 -4.45 8.97 17.10
C GLU A 437 -3.61 7.70 16.99
N ALA A 438 -2.42 7.68 17.58
CA ALA A 438 -1.60 6.48 17.66
C ALA A 438 -2.32 5.28 18.33
N ARG A 439 -3.15 5.53 19.35
CA ARG A 439 -4.03 4.50 19.96
C ARG A 439 -5.07 3.99 18.98
N ILE A 440 -5.75 4.89 18.27
CA ILE A 440 -6.79 4.55 17.29
C ILE A 440 -6.18 3.71 16.18
N ILE A 441 -5.08 4.15 15.58
CA ILE A 441 -4.37 3.43 14.50
C ILE A 441 -4.05 1.99 14.93
N LEU A 442 -3.44 1.80 16.09
CA LEU A 442 -3.07 0.46 16.56
C LEU A 442 -4.28 -0.41 16.90
N ARG A 443 -5.33 0.17 17.48
CA ARG A 443 -6.56 -0.54 17.82
C ARG A 443 -7.31 -0.98 16.56
N THR A 444 -7.54 -0.06 15.63
CA THR A 444 -8.20 -0.35 14.35
C THR A 444 -7.43 -1.40 13.56
N PHE A 445 -6.09 -1.34 13.55
CA PHE A 445 -5.29 -2.36 12.91
C PHE A 445 -5.37 -3.73 13.61
N GLU A 446 -5.41 -3.77 14.94
CA GLU A 446 -5.61 -5.03 15.67
C GLU A 446 -6.98 -5.66 15.38
N GLU A 447 -8.03 -4.84 15.27
CA GLU A 447 -9.37 -5.28 14.88
C GLU A 447 -9.40 -5.79 13.42
N CYS A 448 -8.60 -5.21 12.53
CA CYS A 448 -8.45 -5.66 11.15
C CYS A 448 -7.66 -6.98 11.03
N VAL A 449 -6.60 -7.16 11.83
CA VAL A 449 -5.71 -8.33 11.78
C VAL A 449 -5.54 -8.97 13.15
N LEU A 450 -6.47 -9.88 13.47
CA LEU A 450 -6.53 -10.60 14.73
C LEU A 450 -5.34 -11.54 14.95
N GLY A 451 -4.86 -11.62 16.19
CA GLY A 451 -3.83 -12.58 16.62
C GLY A 451 -2.39 -12.14 16.37
N LEU A 452 -2.15 -10.94 15.84
CA LEU A 452 -0.79 -10.39 15.73
C LEU A 452 -0.29 -9.88 17.08
N ALA A 453 0.42 -10.73 17.82
CA ALA A 453 1.02 -10.37 19.11
C ALA A 453 1.86 -9.09 19.08
N MET A 454 2.54 -8.80 17.97
CA MET A 454 3.30 -7.57 17.79
C MET A 454 2.46 -6.30 17.94
N VAL A 455 1.19 -6.31 17.52
CA VAL A 455 0.29 -5.16 17.58
C VAL A 455 -0.16 -4.96 19.03
N ARG A 456 -0.59 -6.04 19.70
CA ARG A 456 -0.95 -6.01 21.12
C ARG A 456 0.22 -5.49 21.97
N LEU A 457 1.43 -5.99 21.74
CA LEU A 457 2.62 -5.52 22.46
C LEU A 457 2.99 -4.07 22.13
N ARG A 458 2.72 -3.61 20.91
CA ARG A 458 2.91 -2.20 20.53
C ARG A 458 1.93 -1.30 21.30
N ARG A 459 0.66 -1.69 21.43
CA ARG A 459 -0.35 -0.99 22.24
C ARG A 459 0.07 -0.90 23.71
N VAL A 460 0.44 -2.04 24.31
CA VAL A 460 0.95 -2.09 25.69
C VAL A 460 2.16 -1.17 25.88
N SER A 461 3.07 -1.16 24.91
CA SER A 461 4.27 -0.32 24.97
C SER A 461 3.94 1.18 24.87
N LEU A 462 2.95 1.54 24.06
CA LEU A 462 2.46 2.91 23.92
C LEU A 462 1.85 3.40 25.23
N GLU A 463 0.97 2.61 25.87
CA GLU A 463 0.38 3.00 27.16
C GLU A 463 1.43 3.13 28.26
N ARG A 464 2.41 2.20 28.29
CA ARG A 464 3.52 2.27 29.24
C ARG A 464 4.37 3.53 29.06
N ARG A 465 4.68 3.95 27.83
CA ARG A 465 5.48 5.16 27.57
C ARG A 465 4.78 6.43 28.03
N HIS A 466 3.45 6.43 28.05
CA HIS A 466 2.63 7.56 28.48
C HIS A 466 2.09 7.43 29.91
N GLY A 467 2.61 6.50 30.70
CA GLY A 467 2.30 6.38 32.13
C GLY A 467 0.98 5.67 32.46
N ASN A 468 0.24 5.18 31.47
CA ASN A 468 -1.03 4.46 31.66
C ASN A 468 -0.75 2.99 32.03
N MET A 469 -0.27 2.76 33.25
CA MET A 469 0.17 1.43 33.71
C MET A 469 -1.00 0.46 33.84
N GLU A 470 -2.15 0.95 34.27
CA GLU A 470 -3.38 0.16 34.43
C GLU A 470 -3.88 -0.35 33.09
N GLU A 471 -3.87 0.49 32.05
CA GLU A 471 -4.28 0.07 30.70
C GLU A 471 -3.26 -0.90 30.09
N ALA A 472 -1.96 -0.66 30.27
CA ALA A 472 -0.92 -1.58 29.82
C ALA A 472 -1.08 -2.97 30.46
N GLU A 473 -1.45 -3.02 31.75
CA GLU A 473 -1.75 -4.25 32.47
C GLU A 473 -3.04 -4.91 31.93
N HIS A 474 -4.11 -4.14 31.80
CA HIS A 474 -5.41 -4.60 31.31
C HIS A 474 -5.29 -5.23 29.91
N LEU A 475 -4.55 -4.60 28.99
CA LEU A 475 -4.32 -5.12 27.64
C LEU A 475 -3.63 -6.50 27.65
N LEU A 476 -2.70 -6.74 28.58
CA LEU A 476 -2.05 -8.03 28.71
C LEU A 476 -2.96 -9.07 29.37
N GLN A 477 -3.74 -8.69 30.37
CA GLN A 477 -4.74 -9.57 31.00
C GLN A 477 -5.82 -10.00 30.01
N ASP A 478 -6.33 -9.06 29.22
CA ASP A 478 -7.28 -9.33 28.15
C ASP A 478 -6.69 -10.31 27.11
N ALA A 479 -5.41 -10.13 26.74
CA ALA A 479 -4.74 -11.04 25.82
C ALA A 479 -4.56 -12.47 26.40
N ILE A 480 -4.28 -12.60 27.70
CA ILE A 480 -4.20 -13.91 28.38
C ILE A 480 -5.57 -14.61 28.37
N LYS A 481 -6.65 -13.85 28.61
CA LYS A 481 -8.03 -14.34 28.66
C LYS A 481 -8.53 -14.79 27.29
N ASN A 482 -8.23 -14.03 26.24
CA ASN A 482 -8.68 -14.28 24.87
C ASN A 482 -7.72 -15.14 24.04
N ALA A 483 -6.66 -15.68 24.65
CA ALA A 483 -5.68 -16.53 23.99
C ALA A 483 -6.33 -17.82 23.45
N LYS A 484 -5.97 -18.22 22.23
CA LYS A 484 -6.50 -19.42 21.55
C LYS A 484 -5.80 -20.70 21.97
N SER A 485 -4.59 -20.59 22.53
CA SER A 485 -3.77 -21.72 22.97
C SER A 485 -3.12 -21.45 24.33
N ASN A 486 -2.75 -22.52 25.04
CA ASN A 486 -1.99 -22.41 26.28
C ASN A 486 -0.66 -21.69 26.06
N ASN A 487 0.06 -22.02 24.98
CA ASN A 487 1.31 -21.35 24.62
C ASN A 487 1.16 -19.83 24.44
N GLU A 488 0.09 -19.38 23.78
CA GLU A 488 -0.22 -17.96 23.62
C GLU A 488 -0.57 -17.29 24.97
N SER A 489 -1.37 -17.96 25.79
CA SER A 489 -1.72 -17.51 27.14
C SER A 489 -0.47 -17.34 28.01
N SER A 490 0.42 -18.33 28.00
CA SER A 490 1.71 -18.33 28.69
C SER A 490 2.64 -17.22 28.18
N PHE A 491 2.66 -16.96 26.87
CA PHE A 491 3.45 -15.87 26.29
C PHE A 491 3.05 -14.50 26.86
N TYR A 492 1.74 -14.20 26.89
CA TYR A 492 1.26 -12.94 27.47
C TYR A 492 1.40 -12.90 28.98
N ALA A 493 1.25 -14.03 29.69
CA ALA A 493 1.49 -14.12 31.12
C ALA A 493 2.93 -13.75 31.49
N ILE A 494 3.93 -14.21 30.72
CA ILE A 494 5.33 -13.82 30.90
C ILE A 494 5.51 -12.31 30.71
N LYS A 495 4.90 -11.74 29.67
CA LYS A 495 4.96 -10.29 29.41
C LYS A 495 4.32 -9.48 30.54
N LEU A 496 3.17 -9.94 31.04
CA LEU A 496 2.48 -9.34 32.18
C LEU A 496 3.30 -9.41 33.46
N ALA A 497 3.83 -10.59 33.81
CA ALA A 497 4.68 -10.77 34.97
C ALA A 497 5.90 -9.84 34.94
N ARG A 498 6.55 -9.70 33.77
CA ARG A 498 7.67 -8.78 33.61
C ARG A 498 7.27 -7.31 33.75
N HIS A 499 6.13 -6.91 33.19
CA HIS A 499 5.60 -5.55 33.37
C HIS A 499 5.35 -5.26 34.87
N LEU A 500 4.65 -6.16 35.56
CA LEU A 500 4.35 -6.04 36.99
C LEU A 500 5.62 -5.96 37.84
N PHE A 501 6.61 -6.81 37.54
CA PHE A 501 7.84 -6.89 38.31
C PHE A 501 8.78 -5.71 38.02
N LYS A 502 9.17 -5.51 36.76
CA LYS A 502 10.24 -4.55 36.40
C LYS A 502 9.74 -3.11 36.29
N ILE A 503 8.46 -2.88 36.01
CA ILE A 503 7.91 -1.53 35.82
C ILE A 503 7.11 -1.11 37.06
N GLN A 504 6.09 -1.89 37.44
CA GLN A 504 5.24 -1.54 38.59
C GLN A 504 5.84 -1.92 39.95
N LYS A 505 6.94 -2.69 39.99
CA LYS A 505 7.57 -3.20 41.22
C LYS A 505 6.62 -3.99 42.14
N ASN A 506 5.62 -4.66 41.54
CA ASN A 506 4.64 -5.47 42.26
C ASN A 506 5.01 -6.95 42.20
N LEU A 507 5.93 -7.37 43.08
CA LEU A 507 6.43 -8.75 43.15
C LEU A 507 5.31 -9.77 43.47
N PRO A 508 4.44 -9.58 44.48
CA PRO A 508 3.41 -10.57 44.80
C PRO A 508 2.45 -10.83 43.62
N LYS A 509 2.05 -9.77 42.90
CA LYS A 509 1.15 -9.88 41.75
C LYS A 509 1.85 -10.54 40.56
N SER A 510 3.12 -10.21 40.32
CA SER A 510 3.93 -10.86 39.27
C SER A 510 4.06 -12.37 39.52
N ARG A 511 4.40 -12.76 40.75
CA ARG A 511 4.47 -14.18 41.17
C ARG A 511 3.15 -14.90 40.95
N LYS A 512 2.04 -14.29 41.36
CA LYS A 512 0.71 -14.85 41.18
C LYS A 512 0.42 -15.17 39.71
N VAL A 513 0.70 -14.24 38.79
CA VAL A 513 0.50 -14.43 37.34
C VAL A 513 1.30 -15.62 36.80
N LEU A 514 2.57 -15.76 37.19
CA LEU A 514 3.41 -16.88 36.73
C LEU A 514 2.93 -18.22 37.29
N LEU A 515 2.56 -18.27 38.58
CA LEU A 515 2.04 -19.49 39.19
C LEU A 515 0.73 -19.94 38.56
N GLU A 516 -0.21 -19.01 38.32
CA GLU A 516 -1.48 -19.32 37.62
C GLU A 516 -1.24 -19.83 36.19
N ALA A 517 -0.27 -19.25 35.48
CA ALA A 517 0.11 -19.72 34.16
C ALA A 517 0.73 -21.13 34.20
N ILE A 518 1.58 -21.44 35.19
CA ILE A 518 2.18 -22.77 35.36
C ILE A 518 1.11 -23.82 35.59
N GLU A 519 0.09 -23.54 36.41
CA GLU A 519 -0.98 -24.50 36.65
C GLU A 519 -1.78 -24.83 35.39
N LYS A 520 -1.91 -23.87 34.46
CA LYS A 520 -2.59 -24.05 33.17
C LYS A 520 -1.71 -24.73 32.12
N ASP A 521 -0.41 -24.48 32.12
CA ASP A 521 0.55 -24.91 31.10
C ASP A 521 1.81 -25.53 31.74
N LYS A 522 1.61 -26.68 32.39
CA LYS A 522 2.60 -27.30 33.29
C LYS A 522 3.88 -27.77 32.60
N GLU A 523 3.83 -28.02 31.29
CA GLU A 523 4.97 -28.47 30.49
C GLU A 523 5.83 -27.31 29.95
N ASN A 524 5.35 -26.07 30.07
CA ASN A 524 6.03 -24.92 29.51
C ASN A 524 7.19 -24.43 30.37
N THR A 525 8.39 -24.84 30.01
CA THR A 525 9.62 -24.54 30.74
C THR A 525 9.89 -23.03 30.85
N LYS A 526 9.41 -22.20 29.91
CA LYS A 526 9.65 -20.74 29.93
C LYS A 526 9.00 -20.08 31.15
N LEU A 527 7.88 -20.61 31.63
CA LEU A 527 7.20 -20.08 32.81
C LEU A 527 8.03 -20.28 34.07
N TYR A 528 8.55 -21.48 34.28
CA TYR A 528 9.42 -21.80 35.43
C TYR A 528 10.72 -20.99 35.39
N LEU A 529 11.33 -20.81 34.22
CA LEU A 529 12.52 -19.98 34.08
C LEU A 529 12.26 -18.51 34.42
N ASN A 530 11.14 -17.94 33.99
CA ASN A 530 10.78 -16.55 34.32
C ASN A 530 10.41 -16.39 35.80
N LEU A 531 9.79 -17.41 36.41
CA LEU A 531 9.52 -17.43 37.85
C LEU A 531 10.84 -17.44 38.63
N LEU A 532 11.76 -18.33 38.26
CA LEU A 532 13.07 -18.42 38.88
C LEU A 532 13.86 -17.11 38.73
N GLU A 533 13.92 -16.52 37.53
CA GLU A 533 14.59 -15.24 37.28
C GLU A 533 14.03 -14.11 38.17
N MET A 534 12.71 -14.06 38.33
CA MET A 534 12.05 -13.09 39.18
C MET A 534 12.43 -13.29 40.65
N GLU A 535 12.43 -14.53 41.16
CA GLU A 535 12.83 -14.81 42.54
C GLU A 535 14.32 -14.55 42.79
N TYR A 536 15.19 -14.87 41.82
CA TYR A 536 16.64 -14.58 41.89
C TYR A 536 16.96 -13.08 41.85
N SER A 537 16.05 -12.27 41.31
CA SER A 537 16.22 -10.81 41.28
C SER A 537 15.95 -10.15 42.65
N CYS A 538 15.49 -10.91 43.65
CA CYS A 538 15.28 -10.46 45.02
C CYS A 538 16.51 -10.76 45.90
N ASP A 539 16.50 -10.31 47.15
CA ASP A 539 17.53 -10.69 48.13
C ASP A 539 17.52 -12.22 48.32
N LEU A 540 18.64 -12.87 47.98
CA LEU A 540 18.72 -14.34 47.95
C LEU A 540 18.50 -14.97 49.33
N LYS A 541 18.92 -14.31 50.41
CA LYS A 541 18.78 -14.84 51.77
C LYS A 541 17.34 -14.77 52.25
N GLN A 542 16.66 -13.67 51.97
CA GLN A 542 15.25 -13.51 52.32
C GLN A 542 14.33 -14.36 51.42
N ASN A 543 14.77 -14.65 50.21
CA ASN A 543 13.95 -15.31 49.20
C ASN A 543 14.30 -16.79 48.95
N GLU A 544 15.22 -17.36 49.75
CA GLU A 544 15.69 -18.75 49.62
C GLU A 544 14.52 -19.74 49.50
N GLU A 545 13.51 -19.61 50.36
CA GLU A 545 12.34 -20.49 50.37
C GLU A 545 11.56 -20.45 49.05
N ASN A 546 11.35 -19.27 48.47
CA ASN A 546 10.64 -19.13 47.19
C ASN A 546 11.45 -19.68 46.02
N ILE A 547 12.77 -19.50 46.05
CA ILE A 547 13.69 -20.05 45.04
C ILE A 547 13.65 -21.59 45.08
N LEU A 548 13.76 -22.18 46.28
CA LEU A 548 13.67 -23.63 46.45
C LEU A 548 12.31 -24.17 46.02
N ASN A 549 11.21 -23.51 46.41
CA ASN A 549 9.86 -23.87 45.95
C ASN A 549 9.73 -23.82 44.42
N CYS A 550 10.42 -22.90 43.74
CA CYS A 550 10.44 -22.84 42.28
C CYS A 550 11.15 -24.04 41.66
N PHE A 551 12.32 -24.42 42.20
CA PHE A 551 13.03 -25.63 41.79
C PHE A 551 12.19 -26.88 42.02
N ASP A 552 11.60 -27.03 43.21
CA ASP A 552 10.78 -28.19 43.57
C ASP A 552 9.56 -28.33 42.66
N LYS A 553 8.90 -27.21 42.32
CA LYS A 553 7.80 -27.20 41.34
C LYS A 553 8.24 -27.67 39.95
N ALA A 554 9.42 -27.29 39.49
CA ALA A 554 9.93 -27.72 38.20
C ALA A 554 10.36 -29.20 38.21
N ILE A 555 11.02 -29.65 39.28
CA ILE A 555 11.55 -31.01 39.43
C ILE A 555 10.42 -32.04 39.62
N HIS A 556 9.43 -31.72 40.45
CA HIS A 556 8.26 -32.59 40.68
C HIS A 556 7.10 -32.33 39.72
N GLY A 557 7.27 -31.37 38.79
CA GLY A 557 6.28 -31.02 37.78
C GLY A 557 6.24 -32.00 36.61
N SER A 558 5.42 -31.66 35.60
CA SER A 558 5.27 -32.45 34.38
C SER A 558 6.31 -32.12 33.29
N LEU A 559 7.42 -31.48 33.66
CA LEU A 559 8.46 -31.12 32.70
C LEU A 559 9.18 -32.39 32.17
N PRO A 560 9.69 -32.35 30.92
CA PRO A 560 10.53 -33.41 30.38
C PRO A 560 11.73 -33.71 31.30
N ILE A 561 12.11 -34.98 31.43
CA ILE A 561 13.17 -35.43 32.35
C ILE A 561 14.47 -34.63 32.20
N LYS A 562 14.85 -34.26 30.97
CA LYS A 562 16.05 -33.45 30.69
C LYS A 562 15.97 -32.07 31.35
N MET A 563 14.80 -31.42 31.31
CA MET A 563 14.60 -30.12 31.95
C MET A 563 14.54 -30.28 33.48
N ARG A 564 13.87 -31.32 34.00
CA ARG A 564 13.87 -31.63 35.44
C ARG A 564 15.28 -31.81 35.99
N ILE A 565 16.13 -32.56 35.28
CA ILE A 565 17.55 -32.72 35.62
C ILE A 565 18.26 -31.36 35.66
N THR A 566 18.04 -30.51 34.65
CA THR A 566 18.65 -29.17 34.60
C THR A 566 18.25 -28.31 35.80
N PHE A 567 16.96 -28.31 36.19
CA PHE A 567 16.50 -27.59 37.39
C PHE A 567 17.08 -28.19 38.68
N SER A 568 17.18 -29.52 38.79
CA SER A 568 17.78 -30.18 39.96
C SER A 568 19.27 -29.89 40.11
N GLN A 569 20.02 -29.81 39.00
CA GLN A 569 21.42 -29.41 39.02
C GLN A 569 21.56 -27.96 39.50
N ARG A 570 20.77 -27.04 38.95
CA ARG A 570 20.77 -25.63 39.37
C ARG A 570 20.35 -25.44 40.83
N LYS A 571 19.47 -26.29 41.35
CA LYS A 571 19.09 -26.32 42.78
C LYS A 571 20.29 -26.70 43.66
N VAL A 572 21.06 -27.71 43.25
CA VAL A 572 22.30 -28.11 43.93
C VAL A 572 23.32 -26.98 43.92
N GLU A 573 23.59 -26.39 42.76
CA GLU A 573 24.51 -25.25 42.60
C GLU A 573 24.10 -24.07 43.50
N PHE A 574 22.81 -23.71 43.51
CA PHE A 574 22.30 -22.64 44.38
C PHE A 574 22.52 -22.90 45.87
N LEU A 575 22.28 -24.13 46.34
CA LEU A 575 22.46 -24.50 47.74
C LEU A 575 23.94 -24.59 48.13
N GLU A 576 24.82 -24.96 47.20
CA GLU A 576 26.27 -24.97 47.40
C GLU A 576 26.81 -23.54 47.53
N ASP A 577 26.38 -22.64 46.64
CA ASP A 577 26.89 -21.27 46.58
C ASP A 577 26.31 -20.34 47.66
N PHE A 578 25.02 -20.51 48.00
CA PHE A 578 24.27 -19.56 48.82
C PHE A 578 23.56 -20.18 50.04
N GLY A 579 23.43 -21.51 50.09
CA GLY A 579 22.71 -22.19 51.16
C GLY A 579 23.46 -22.17 52.50
N SER A 580 22.72 -22.08 53.61
CA SER A 580 23.29 -22.18 54.96
C SER A 580 23.15 -23.55 55.61
N ASP A 581 22.35 -24.45 55.03
CA ASP A 581 22.04 -25.77 55.59
C ASP A 581 22.53 -26.90 54.68
N VAL A 582 23.59 -27.58 55.13
CA VAL A 582 24.19 -28.70 54.42
C VAL A 582 23.22 -29.88 54.23
N ASN A 583 22.21 -30.04 55.10
CA ASN A 583 21.23 -31.12 54.95
C ASN A 583 20.32 -30.89 53.74
N LYS A 584 19.94 -29.63 53.46
CA LYS A 584 19.19 -29.29 52.25
C LYS A 584 20.02 -29.59 50.99
N LEU A 585 21.32 -29.27 51.02
CA LEU A 585 22.25 -29.53 49.94
C LEU A 585 22.38 -31.04 49.66
N LEU A 586 22.61 -31.85 50.70
CA LEU A 586 22.69 -33.31 50.55
C LEU A 586 21.40 -33.92 49.99
N ASN A 587 20.24 -33.47 50.47
CA ASN A 587 18.94 -33.92 49.94
C ASN A 587 18.77 -33.56 48.45
N ALA A 588 19.22 -32.37 48.03
CA ALA A 588 19.18 -31.95 46.63
C ALA A 588 20.12 -32.77 45.75
N TYR A 589 21.32 -33.12 46.25
CA TYR A 589 22.24 -34.04 45.56
C TYR A 589 21.61 -35.42 45.35
N ASP A 590 20.97 -35.99 46.39
CA ASP A 590 20.31 -37.29 46.31
C ASP A 590 19.14 -37.31 45.31
N GLU A 591 18.35 -36.24 45.30
CA GLU A 591 17.27 -36.02 44.32
C GLU A 591 17.82 -35.95 42.88
N HIS A 592 18.89 -35.17 42.66
CA HIS A 592 19.54 -35.05 41.36
C HIS A 592 20.07 -36.40 40.86
N GLN A 593 20.75 -37.16 41.72
CA GLN A 593 21.25 -38.51 41.40
C GLN A 593 20.11 -39.48 41.06
N THR A 594 18.95 -39.31 41.69
CA THR A 594 17.77 -40.13 41.39
C THR A 594 17.23 -39.85 39.99
N LEU A 595 17.18 -38.58 39.57
CA LEU A 595 16.75 -38.21 38.21
C LEU A 595 17.74 -38.64 37.13
N LEU A 596 19.05 -38.58 37.39
CA LEU A 596 20.07 -39.10 36.46
C LEU A 596 19.89 -40.61 36.22
N LYS A 597 19.67 -41.38 37.30
CA LYS A 597 19.36 -42.81 37.20
C LYS A 597 18.05 -43.05 36.43
N GLU A 598 17.01 -42.26 36.67
CA GLU A 598 15.75 -42.32 35.92
C GLU A 598 16.01 -42.14 34.41
N GLN A 599 16.79 -41.12 34.02
CA GLN A 599 17.15 -40.90 32.62
C GLN A 599 17.97 -42.04 32.02
N ASP A 600 18.95 -42.60 32.74
CA ASP A 600 19.74 -43.73 32.25
C ASP A 600 18.89 -44.98 32.05
N THR A 601 17.91 -45.23 32.93
CA THR A 601 16.97 -46.35 32.73
C THR A 601 16.08 -46.15 31.51
N LEU A 602 15.67 -44.91 31.21
CA LEU A 602 14.92 -44.59 30.00
C LEU A 602 15.76 -44.79 28.73
N LYS A 603 17.04 -44.38 28.74
CA LYS A 603 17.98 -44.61 27.63
C LYS A 603 18.22 -46.10 27.38
N ARG A 604 18.52 -46.88 28.43
CA ARG A 604 18.73 -48.34 28.31
C ARG A 604 17.49 -49.08 27.79
N LYS A 605 16.28 -48.60 28.13
CA LYS A 605 15.03 -49.15 27.59
C LYS A 605 14.85 -48.83 26.10
N ALA A 606 15.24 -47.63 25.66
CA ALA A 606 15.21 -47.26 24.25
C ALA A 606 16.23 -48.05 23.41
N GLU A 607 17.41 -48.34 23.96
CA GLU A 607 18.46 -49.12 23.27
C GLU A 607 18.11 -50.62 23.12
N ASN A 608 17.29 -51.18 24.03
CA ASN A 608 16.91 -52.60 24.03
C ASN A 608 15.64 -52.92 23.19
N GLY A 609 15.06 -51.93 22.50
CA GLY A 609 13.78 -52.05 21.77
C GLY A 609 13.90 -51.78 20.27
N SER A 610 13.66 -52.84 19.49
CA SER A 610 13.59 -52.96 18.03
C SER A 610 12.33 -52.34 17.37
N GLU A 611 12.51 -51.90 16.11
CA GLU A 611 11.54 -51.71 15.01
C GLU A 611 10.45 -50.60 15.08
N GLU A 612 10.66 -49.62 14.18
CA GLU A 612 9.78 -48.68 13.44
C GLU A 612 8.24 -48.88 13.39
N PRO A 613 7.44 -47.82 13.13
CA PRO A 613 7.55 -47.01 11.90
C PRO A 613 7.69 -45.50 12.10
N GLU A 614 8.38 -44.87 11.15
CA GLU A 614 8.54 -43.42 11.02
C GLU A 614 7.19 -42.69 10.98
N GLU A 615 6.73 -42.16 12.11
CA GLU A 615 5.77 -41.06 12.12
C GLU A 615 6.54 -39.75 11.88
N LYS A 616 6.63 -39.41 10.60
CA LYS A 616 6.78 -38.06 10.02
C LYS A 616 7.49 -37.06 10.93
N LYS A 617 8.78 -36.85 10.66
CA LYS A 617 9.53 -35.63 10.99
C LYS A 617 8.68 -34.40 10.61
N ALA A 618 7.94 -33.86 11.56
CA ALA A 618 7.66 -32.43 11.57
C ALA A 618 9.02 -31.78 11.78
N HIS A 619 9.49 -31.13 10.74
CA HIS A 619 10.77 -30.46 10.63
C HIS A 619 10.78 -29.24 11.58
N THR A 620 10.91 -29.47 12.89
CA THR A 620 11.01 -28.39 13.87
C THR A 620 12.46 -27.90 13.90
N GLU A 621 12.69 -26.66 13.49
CA GLU A 621 13.97 -25.95 13.54
C GLU A 621 14.49 -25.70 14.98
N ASP A 622 14.13 -26.52 15.96
CA ASP A 622 14.49 -26.34 17.37
C ASP A 622 15.84 -26.99 17.75
N LEU A 623 16.68 -27.34 16.77
CA LEU A 623 18.09 -27.72 17.01
C LEU A 623 18.92 -26.59 17.65
N SER A 624 18.42 -25.35 17.62
CA SER A 624 19.01 -24.25 18.39
C SER A 624 18.88 -24.43 19.90
N SER A 625 17.80 -25.04 20.40
CA SER A 625 17.55 -25.10 21.85
C SER A 625 18.45 -26.09 22.61
N ALA A 626 18.98 -27.13 21.95
CA ALA A 626 19.78 -28.16 22.61
C ALA A 626 21.30 -27.89 22.60
N GLN A 627 21.80 -27.14 21.60
CA GLN A 627 23.23 -26.80 21.47
C GLN A 627 23.59 -25.42 22.03
N ILE A 628 22.61 -24.60 22.42
CA ILE A 628 22.82 -23.27 23.02
C ILE A 628 22.99 -23.32 24.57
N ILE A 629 22.84 -24.49 25.19
CA ILE A 629 22.78 -24.64 26.66
C ILE A 629 24.16 -24.60 27.34
N ASP A 630 25.26 -24.88 26.64
CA ASP A 630 26.62 -24.88 27.20
C ASP A 630 27.28 -23.48 27.26
N GLY A 631 26.52 -22.42 26.95
CA GLY A 631 27.01 -21.05 26.84
C GLY A 631 26.71 -20.18 28.06
N ASP A 632 27.73 -20.01 28.89
CA ASP A 632 27.89 -19.03 29.97
C ASP A 632 27.24 -17.67 29.64
N LEU A 633 26.17 -17.30 30.38
CA LEU A 633 25.45 -16.00 30.43
C LEU A 633 25.12 -15.25 29.10
N GLN A 634 25.44 -15.76 27.92
CA GLN A 634 25.21 -15.10 26.63
C GLN A 634 23.90 -15.55 25.94
N ALA A 635 23.25 -16.62 26.43
CA ALA A 635 21.87 -16.95 26.06
C ALA A 635 20.84 -15.90 26.55
N ASN A 636 21.27 -14.94 27.38
CA ASN A 636 20.53 -13.78 27.91
C ASN A 636 19.93 -12.83 26.85
N GLN A 637 20.16 -13.05 25.55
CA GLN A 637 19.52 -12.24 24.50
C GLN A 637 18.54 -13.04 23.64
N ALA A 638 18.64 -14.36 23.51
CA ALA A 638 17.82 -15.14 22.58
C ALA A 638 16.34 -15.27 23.02
N ALA A 639 16.09 -15.47 24.32
CA ALA A 639 14.73 -15.52 24.89
C ALA A 639 14.01 -14.15 24.85
N TYR A 640 14.80 -13.08 24.74
CA TYR A 640 14.33 -11.69 24.70
C TYR A 640 14.51 -11.05 23.32
N ASN A 641 15.01 -11.82 22.36
CA ASN A 641 15.19 -11.35 21.00
C ASN A 641 13.80 -11.26 20.40
N TYR A 642 13.29 -10.02 20.32
CA TYR A 642 12.06 -9.72 19.60
C TYR A 642 12.09 -10.35 18.18
N SER A 643 13.29 -10.55 17.61
CA SER A 643 13.52 -11.22 16.33
C SER A 643 12.99 -12.64 16.24
N ALA A 644 13.05 -13.45 17.30
CA ALA A 644 12.70 -14.88 17.24
C ALA A 644 11.20 -15.10 16.99
N TRP A 645 10.36 -14.16 17.45
CA TRP A 645 8.93 -14.15 17.14
C TRP A 645 8.59 -13.33 15.90
N TYR A 646 9.41 -12.33 15.53
CA TYR A 646 9.28 -11.71 14.21
C TYR A 646 9.48 -12.76 13.10
N GLN A 647 10.47 -13.65 13.23
CA GLN A 647 10.76 -14.73 12.27
C GLN A 647 9.62 -15.75 12.09
N TYR A 648 8.79 -15.98 13.12
CA TYR A 648 7.66 -16.92 13.02
C TYR A 648 6.57 -16.44 12.06
N ASN A 649 6.47 -15.13 11.79
CA ASN A 649 5.47 -14.57 10.88
C ASN A 649 6.05 -13.67 9.76
N TYR A 650 7.30 -13.20 9.86
CA TYR A 650 7.93 -12.29 8.91
C TYR A 650 9.47 -12.38 8.91
N GLN A 651 10.07 -12.34 7.72
CA GLN A 651 11.49 -12.65 7.50
C GLN A 651 12.51 -11.59 7.99
N ASN A 652 12.08 -10.37 8.36
CA ASN A 652 13.01 -9.30 8.77
C ASN A 652 12.83 -8.89 10.24
N PRO A 653 13.77 -9.24 11.14
CA PRO A 653 13.77 -8.76 12.51
C PRO A 653 14.27 -7.31 12.62
N TRP A 654 13.48 -6.43 13.22
CA TRP A 654 13.85 -5.03 13.52
C TRP A 654 14.42 -4.89 14.94
N ASN A 655 15.52 -4.16 15.05
CA ASN A 655 16.12 -3.69 16.30
C ASN A 655 15.81 -2.19 16.45
N TYR A 656 15.28 -1.76 17.60
CA TYR A 656 14.73 -0.40 17.84
C TYR A 656 15.80 0.71 17.98
N GLY A 657 17.00 0.51 17.41
CA GLY A 657 18.13 1.43 17.52
C GLY A 657 18.11 2.61 16.55
N GLN A 658 17.17 2.66 15.61
CA GLN A 658 16.97 3.81 14.72
C GLN A 658 15.96 4.77 15.36
N TYR A 659 16.41 5.45 16.41
CA TYR A 659 15.68 6.61 16.94
C TYR A 659 15.68 7.71 15.88
N TYR A 660 14.51 8.27 15.58
CA TYR A 660 14.39 9.58 14.96
C TYR A 660 15.03 10.60 15.90
N PRO A 661 15.94 11.47 15.42
CA PRO A 661 16.49 12.52 16.27
C PRO A 661 15.34 13.39 16.79
N PRO A 662 15.39 13.81 18.07
CA PRO A 662 14.36 14.66 18.64
C PRO A 662 14.21 15.94 17.83
N PRO A 663 13.00 16.52 17.73
CA PRO A 663 12.81 17.80 17.08
C PRO A 663 13.73 18.84 17.73
N PRO A 664 14.35 19.74 16.95
CA PRO A 664 15.16 20.82 17.52
C PRO A 664 14.30 21.62 18.50
N THR A 665 14.80 21.73 19.73
CA THR A 665 14.19 22.49 20.83
C THR A 665 14.10 23.98 20.54
#